data_AF-A0A6I6EZ97-F1
#
_entry.id   AF-A0A6I6EZ97-F1
#
_cell.length_a   1.000
_cell.length_b   1.000
_cell.length_c   1.000
_cell.angle_alpha   90.00
_cell.angle_beta   90.00
_cell.angle_gamma   90.00
#
_symmetry.space_group_name_H-M   'P 1'
#
loop_
_entity.id
_entity.type
_entity.pdbx_description
1 polymer ?
#
loop_
_entity_poly.entity_id
_entity_poly.type
_entity_poly.pdbx_seq_one_letter_code
_entity_poly.pdbx_strand_id
1 'polypeptide(L)'
;MGFIRRKKLETIEDMQNEVQASKPSNVINKGKYQSIMANKIAREAEEAIDVTAHLLENVKNINIEIEKHNEYLEKTVQVATDIGVFSEEVNSGVDETILVIEDTLKKAVVSQESVQQMINSIDDVQSTVESMEDVIKALSDRAKEIKGIVDTIKGIAKTTHLLSLNANIEAARAGEAGRGFSIVAGEVKNLAENSSSSAGEIDNIINEITAVIQNTLEVIVKGVEKVGASNKVAKEAEASIDNMMKSVEKTKEISNEINNFVKEQSEKNQYMISVIDEMVQASEKVEAFNENISVNADRQKASLISLKDTIVNLNQLACIDKTLKEMAKSKFTMSSPFSNVLDPANATDISTSNIVFPINLGLVQFGTGTEVISGIAKNWHLESDNLTWNFNIRKGMKFHNGRNIIAEDIKFSFERLLSRELDSPNRWFLEMIQGADEFYEGNARGVSGIRVINDYNLKIILKYPYSSFINNLAHCSCSILPKECIHSVNESPVGAGPYKFVSKDDKKIIFEKMEGYPLGEALIDTIEIFIDMEDDTEKFINGELDYIAVNGSNIDKIKDMGYDIHKTECIGMRFISFNFRSRNDIISNRYCRQALNLCVDKERIIKEAFGGLETEAKGAIPSSLLENRRDSDCKRNISKAKEIMYKSGVKGSSLTMNIIKKSPFQGKIAQIVKENFKEIGVNLNIVEIESKSYYEEANLKECDLFIYGWLGDSGTADNFIEPLIDINNASNRGKYNKSSLMKYLNECKKTKNPYKYRDLINNLEKEIIDDSPWILISNICVSYAFQKNVKGLKVHALNQIKLWDIWKE
;
A
#
# COMPACT_ATOMS: atom_id res chain seq x y z
N MET A 1 -42.04 47.29 10.59
CA MET A 1 -41.22 48.52 10.60
C MET A 1 -40.48 48.60 11.93
N GLY A 2 -39.20 48.22 11.94
CA GLY A 2 -38.30 48.39 13.09
C GLY A 2 -36.89 48.59 12.55
N PHE A 3 -36.41 49.83 12.61
CA PHE A 3 -35.12 50.27 12.07
C PHE A 3 -33.97 49.59 12.83
N ILE A 4 -33.30 48.62 12.21
CA ILE A 4 -31.94 48.23 12.61
C ILE A 4 -31.00 49.30 12.04
N ARG A 5 -30.63 50.28 12.87
CA ARG A 5 -29.49 51.16 12.59
C ARG A 5 -28.23 50.28 12.51
N ARG A 6 -27.71 50.05 11.31
CA ARG A 6 -26.32 49.60 11.10
C ARG A 6 -25.41 50.62 11.78
N LYS A 7 -24.81 50.26 12.91
CA LYS A 7 -23.69 51.01 13.50
C LYS A 7 -22.56 50.98 12.44
N LYS A 8 -22.07 52.15 12.01
CA LYS A 8 -20.84 52.23 11.21
C LYS A 8 -19.74 51.48 11.96
N LEU A 9 -18.99 50.62 11.26
CA LEU A 9 -17.70 50.14 11.74
C LEU A 9 -16.82 51.38 11.94
N GLU A 10 -16.42 51.65 13.19
CA GLU A 10 -15.45 52.68 13.53
C GLU A 10 -14.15 52.39 12.76
N THR A 11 -13.60 53.39 12.07
CA THR A 11 -12.31 53.24 11.37
C THR A 11 -11.18 53.19 12.40
N ILE A 12 -10.00 52.69 12.01
CA ILE A 12 -8.80 52.74 12.87
C ILE A 12 -8.50 54.18 13.30
N GLU A 13 -8.75 55.17 12.43
CA GLU A 13 -8.69 56.60 12.75
C GLU A 13 -9.68 57.00 13.86
N ASP A 14 -10.93 56.53 13.81
CA ASP A 14 -11.92 56.81 14.85
C ASP A 14 -11.47 56.26 16.21
N MET A 15 -10.89 55.05 16.23
CA MET A 15 -10.34 54.42 17.44
C MET A 15 -9.08 55.13 17.96
N GLN A 16 -8.19 55.60 17.07
CA GLN A 16 -6.99 56.36 17.43
C GLN A 16 -7.34 57.72 18.04
N ASN A 17 -8.35 58.41 17.50
CA ASN A 17 -8.86 59.68 18.00
C ASN A 17 -9.51 59.52 19.39
N GLU A 18 -10.25 58.42 19.66
CA GLU A 18 -10.78 58.13 21.01
C GLU A 18 -9.69 57.80 22.03
N VAL A 19 -8.59 57.16 21.62
CA VAL A 19 -7.45 56.84 22.50
C VAL A 19 -6.70 58.10 22.92
N GLN A 20 -6.50 59.06 22.00
CA GLN A 20 -5.90 60.37 22.30
C GLN A 20 -6.72 61.21 23.31
N ALA A 21 -8.05 61.03 23.34
CA ALA A 21 -8.95 61.73 24.26
C ALA A 21 -9.06 61.05 25.65
N SER A 22 -8.45 59.88 25.86
CA SER A 22 -8.64 59.07 27.07
C SER A 22 -7.60 59.36 28.17
N LYS A 23 -8.05 59.42 29.44
CA LYS A 23 -7.16 59.63 30.60
C LYS A 23 -6.10 58.50 30.69
N PRO A 24 -4.85 58.77 31.15
CA PRO A 24 -3.78 57.77 31.25
C PRO A 24 -4.18 56.48 31.99
N SER A 25 -5.01 56.59 33.03
CA SER A 25 -5.56 55.46 33.78
C SER A 25 -6.45 54.52 32.94
N ASN A 26 -7.17 55.05 31.95
CA ASN A 26 -8.02 54.25 31.06
C ASN A 26 -7.20 53.49 30.02
N VAL A 27 -6.05 54.03 29.59
CA VAL A 27 -5.13 53.37 28.65
C VAL A 27 -4.43 52.19 29.33
N ILE A 28 -3.95 52.36 30.57
CA ILE A 28 -3.35 51.28 31.37
C ILE A 28 -4.35 50.14 31.60
N ASN A 29 -5.61 50.47 31.95
CA ASN A 29 -6.66 49.47 32.11
C ASN A 29 -6.97 48.74 30.79
N LYS A 30 -7.04 49.46 29.66
CA LYS A 30 -7.23 48.85 28.33
C LYS A 30 -6.09 47.88 27.98
N GLY A 31 -4.83 48.23 28.23
CA GLY A 31 -3.68 47.34 28.03
C GLY A 31 -3.74 46.10 28.93
N LYS A 32 -4.14 46.26 30.20
CA LYS A 32 -4.36 45.14 31.12
C LYS A 32 -5.49 44.22 30.66
N TYR A 33 -6.62 44.76 30.21
CA TYR A 33 -7.72 43.95 29.66
C TYR A 33 -7.33 43.23 28.37
N GLN A 34 -6.59 43.91 27.49
CA GLN A 34 -6.03 43.31 26.29
C GLN A 34 -5.12 42.13 26.63
N SER A 35 -4.22 42.27 27.61
CA SER A 35 -3.34 41.18 28.03
C SER A 35 -4.10 40.00 28.65
N ILE A 36 -5.12 40.28 29.49
CA ILE A 36 -5.99 39.22 30.03
C ILE A 36 -6.71 38.48 28.90
N MET A 37 -7.23 39.20 27.90
CA MET A 37 -7.96 38.61 26.77
C MET A 37 -7.01 37.84 25.85
N ALA A 38 -5.83 38.36 25.57
CA ALA A 38 -4.77 37.69 24.85
C ALA A 38 -4.38 36.36 25.53
N ASN A 39 -4.13 36.37 26.84
CA ASN A 39 -3.83 35.15 27.60
C ASN A 39 -4.98 34.13 27.54
N LYS A 40 -6.23 34.58 27.56
CA LYS A 40 -7.40 33.70 27.39
C LYS A 40 -7.40 33.03 26.01
N ILE A 41 -7.20 33.81 24.94
CA ILE A 41 -7.16 33.27 23.57
C ILE A 41 -5.95 32.35 23.38
N ALA A 42 -4.79 32.69 23.96
CA ALA A 42 -3.59 31.83 23.90
C ALA A 42 -3.85 30.46 24.53
N ARG A 43 -4.55 30.42 25.68
CA ARG A 43 -4.93 29.16 26.33
C ARG A 43 -5.93 28.37 25.50
N GLU A 44 -6.94 29.03 24.93
CA GLU A 44 -7.90 28.39 24.02
C GLU A 44 -7.21 27.82 22.76
N ALA A 45 -6.21 28.52 22.23
CA ALA A 45 -5.40 28.04 21.11
C ALA A 45 -4.54 26.82 21.51
N GLU A 46 -4.00 26.80 22.72
CA GLU A 46 -3.24 25.66 23.26
C GLU A 46 -4.12 24.42 23.47
N GLU A 47 -5.30 24.58 24.06
CA GLU A 47 -6.30 23.51 24.18
C GLU A 47 -6.71 22.96 22.80
N ALA A 48 -6.89 23.84 21.81
CA ALA A 48 -7.21 23.42 20.44
C ALA A 48 -6.04 22.67 19.76
N ILE A 49 -4.78 23.05 20.04
CA ILE A 49 -3.59 22.33 19.57
C ILE A 49 -3.58 20.90 20.15
N ASP A 50 -3.88 20.74 21.43
CA ASP A 50 -3.91 19.42 22.08
C ASP A 50 -5.00 18.53 21.48
N VAL A 51 -6.19 19.08 21.22
CA VAL A 51 -7.29 18.36 20.53
C VAL A 51 -6.86 17.93 19.12
N THR A 52 -6.19 18.80 18.36
CA THR A 52 -5.67 18.42 17.03
C THR A 52 -4.59 17.34 17.10
N ALA A 53 -3.77 17.30 18.16
CA ALA A 53 -2.79 16.23 18.36
C ALA A 53 -3.47 14.88 18.62
N HIS A 54 -4.54 14.84 19.42
CA HIS A 54 -5.33 13.62 19.64
C HIS A 54 -6.04 13.16 18.37
N LEU A 55 -6.52 14.10 17.53
CA LEU A 55 -7.09 13.78 16.23
C LEU A 55 -6.07 13.07 15.32
N LEU A 56 -4.82 13.56 15.27
CA LEU A 56 -3.74 12.93 14.50
C LEU A 56 -3.40 11.52 15.03
N GLU A 57 -3.48 11.30 16.35
CA GLU A 57 -3.32 9.96 16.93
C GLU A 57 -4.48 9.03 16.56
N ASN A 58 -5.72 9.52 16.50
CA ASN A 58 -6.85 8.72 16.03
C ASN A 58 -6.70 8.36 14.54
N VAL A 59 -6.26 9.29 13.71
CA VAL A 59 -5.94 9.05 12.29
C VAL A 59 -4.90 7.94 12.15
N LYS A 60 -3.87 7.92 13.01
CA LYS A 60 -2.88 6.83 13.09
C LYS A 60 -3.54 5.48 13.33
N ASN A 61 -4.38 5.41 14.34
CA ASN A 61 -5.04 4.16 14.74
C ASN A 61 -5.98 3.66 13.64
N ILE A 62 -6.69 4.57 12.95
CA ILE A 62 -7.53 4.24 11.79
C ILE A 62 -6.69 3.62 10.67
N ASN A 63 -5.51 4.17 10.34
CA ASN A 63 -4.65 3.58 9.30
C ASN A 63 -4.20 2.15 9.63
N ILE A 64 -3.87 1.88 10.90
CA ILE A 64 -3.52 0.53 11.35
C ILE A 64 -4.69 -0.44 11.16
N GLU A 65 -5.91 -0.01 11.46
CA GLU A 65 -7.10 -0.85 11.29
C GLU A 65 -7.49 -1.03 9.80
N ILE A 66 -7.26 -0.03 8.94
CA ILE A 66 -7.43 -0.16 7.47
C ILE A 66 -6.47 -1.22 6.91
N GLU A 67 -5.20 -1.21 7.31
CA GLU A 67 -4.24 -2.22 6.86
C GLU A 67 -4.67 -3.64 7.25
N LYS A 68 -5.11 -3.84 8.50
CA LYS A 68 -5.66 -5.13 8.95
C LYS A 68 -6.91 -5.51 8.18
N HIS A 69 -7.79 -4.55 7.91
CA HIS A 69 -9.01 -4.78 7.14
C HIS A 69 -8.69 -5.28 5.73
N ASN A 70 -7.72 -4.66 5.05
CA ASN A 70 -7.27 -5.10 3.73
C ASN A 70 -6.67 -6.52 3.77
N GLU A 71 -5.89 -6.86 4.80
CA GLU A 71 -5.37 -8.23 4.98
C GLU A 71 -6.53 -9.26 5.14
N TYR A 72 -7.59 -8.91 5.86
CA TYR A 72 -8.78 -9.77 5.97
C TYR A 72 -9.55 -9.87 4.66
N LEU A 73 -9.64 -8.81 3.87
CA LEU A 73 -10.26 -8.84 2.55
C LEU A 73 -9.50 -9.78 1.61
N GLU A 74 -8.17 -9.69 1.55
CA GLU A 74 -7.34 -10.60 0.76
C GLU A 74 -7.56 -12.07 1.16
N LYS A 75 -7.59 -12.37 2.47
CA LYS A 75 -7.90 -13.72 2.97
C LYS A 75 -9.30 -14.17 2.56
N THR A 76 -10.28 -13.27 2.54
CA THR A 76 -11.65 -13.59 2.16
C THR A 76 -11.76 -13.87 0.66
N VAL A 77 -11.04 -13.12 -0.18
CA VAL A 77 -10.92 -13.41 -1.63
C VAL A 77 -10.34 -14.80 -1.86
N GLN A 78 -9.29 -15.17 -1.12
CA GLN A 78 -8.69 -16.50 -1.24
C GLN A 78 -9.71 -17.60 -0.90
N VAL A 79 -10.43 -17.46 0.21
CA VAL A 79 -11.46 -18.43 0.62
C VAL A 79 -12.59 -18.53 -0.41
N ALA A 80 -13.05 -17.40 -0.96
CA ALA A 80 -14.08 -17.40 -2.00
C ALA A 80 -13.60 -18.09 -3.28
N THR A 81 -12.33 -17.93 -3.63
CA THR A 81 -11.71 -18.62 -4.78
C THR A 81 -11.66 -20.13 -4.55
N ASP A 82 -11.25 -20.56 -3.36
CA ASP A 82 -11.19 -21.98 -2.97
C ASP A 82 -12.58 -22.64 -3.00
N ILE A 83 -13.63 -21.92 -2.57
CA ILE A 83 -15.03 -22.38 -2.67
C ILE A 83 -15.45 -22.58 -4.14
N GLY A 84 -15.00 -21.70 -5.04
CA GLY A 84 -15.26 -21.83 -6.47
C GLY A 84 -14.66 -23.10 -7.06
N VAL A 85 -13.37 -23.34 -6.79
CA VAL A 85 -12.66 -24.55 -7.23
C VAL A 85 -13.32 -25.82 -6.66
N PHE A 86 -13.64 -25.81 -5.37
CA PHE A 86 -14.30 -26.94 -4.72
C PHE A 86 -15.69 -27.23 -5.32
N SER A 87 -16.44 -26.18 -5.69
CA SER A 87 -17.75 -26.34 -6.33
C SER A 87 -17.64 -27.01 -7.70
N GLU A 88 -16.63 -26.67 -8.50
CA GLU A 88 -16.36 -27.33 -9.78
C GLU A 88 -15.98 -28.81 -9.60
N GLU A 89 -15.15 -29.10 -8.60
CA GLU A 89 -14.76 -30.48 -8.27
C GLU A 89 -15.96 -31.35 -7.86
N VAL A 90 -16.83 -30.83 -6.98
CA VAL A 90 -18.06 -31.53 -6.58
C VAL A 90 -18.98 -31.74 -7.77
N ASN A 91 -19.15 -30.74 -8.64
CA ASN A 91 -20.02 -30.86 -9.81
C ASN A 91 -19.52 -31.96 -10.77
N SER A 92 -18.21 -32.01 -11.03
CA SER A 92 -17.61 -33.08 -11.84
C SER A 92 -17.83 -34.47 -11.20
N GLY A 93 -17.69 -34.59 -9.88
CA GLY A 93 -17.94 -35.85 -9.17
C GLY A 93 -19.41 -36.29 -9.21
N VAL A 94 -20.35 -35.33 -9.18
CA VAL A 94 -21.78 -35.60 -9.34
C VAL A 94 -22.09 -36.07 -10.76
N ASP A 95 -21.55 -35.42 -11.78
CA ASP A 95 -21.72 -35.83 -13.18
C ASP A 95 -21.19 -37.25 -13.43
N GLU A 96 -20.02 -37.59 -12.87
CA GLU A 96 -19.49 -38.96 -12.93
C GLU A 96 -20.42 -39.95 -12.21
N THR A 97 -20.96 -39.58 -11.06
CA THR A 97 -21.91 -40.42 -10.31
C THR A 97 -23.18 -40.69 -11.12
N ILE A 98 -23.70 -39.68 -11.84
CA ILE A 98 -24.87 -39.83 -12.71
C ILE A 98 -24.58 -40.83 -13.84
N LEU A 99 -23.40 -40.77 -14.46
CA LEU A 99 -23.01 -41.74 -15.49
C LEU A 99 -22.97 -43.18 -14.95
N VAL A 100 -22.43 -43.38 -13.74
CA VAL A 100 -22.40 -44.70 -13.07
C VAL A 100 -23.81 -45.19 -12.74
N ILE A 101 -24.71 -44.30 -12.31
CA ILE A 101 -26.12 -44.60 -12.06
C ILE A 101 -26.80 -45.10 -13.34
N GLU A 102 -26.61 -44.43 -14.46
CA GLU A 102 -27.22 -44.81 -15.74
C GLU A 102 -26.73 -46.18 -16.23
N ASP A 103 -25.43 -46.46 -16.13
CA ASP A 103 -24.87 -47.77 -16.45
C ASP A 103 -25.40 -48.88 -15.53
N THR A 104 -25.54 -48.57 -14.23
CA THR A 104 -26.06 -49.51 -13.23
C THR A 104 -27.53 -49.85 -13.48
N LEU A 105 -28.37 -48.84 -13.76
CA LEU A 105 -29.78 -49.06 -14.13
C LEU A 105 -29.89 -49.92 -15.39
N LYS A 106 -29.08 -49.64 -16.41
CA LYS A 106 -29.07 -50.45 -17.63
C LYS A 106 -28.73 -51.91 -17.34
N LYS A 107 -27.71 -52.18 -16.52
CA LYS A 107 -27.33 -53.54 -16.11
C LYS A 107 -28.41 -54.21 -15.25
N ALA A 108 -29.08 -53.45 -14.38
CA ALA A 108 -30.17 -53.95 -13.53
C ALA A 108 -31.36 -54.43 -14.38
N VAL A 109 -31.75 -53.67 -15.40
CA VAL A 109 -32.83 -54.03 -16.33
C VAL A 109 -32.51 -55.33 -17.07
N VAL A 110 -31.30 -55.44 -17.63
CA VAL A 110 -30.85 -56.69 -18.30
C VAL A 110 -30.85 -57.88 -17.33
N SER A 111 -30.47 -57.65 -16.08
CA SER A 111 -30.48 -58.68 -15.04
C SER A 111 -31.90 -59.10 -14.66
N GLN A 112 -32.84 -58.15 -14.59
CA GLN A 112 -34.25 -58.42 -14.33
C GLN A 112 -34.87 -59.28 -15.44
N GLU A 113 -34.61 -58.93 -16.72
CA GLU A 113 -35.04 -59.72 -17.87
C GLU A 113 -34.47 -61.15 -17.82
N SER A 114 -33.20 -61.30 -17.45
CA SER A 114 -32.54 -62.60 -17.33
C SER A 114 -33.13 -63.46 -16.21
N VAL A 115 -33.44 -62.87 -15.05
CA VAL A 115 -34.11 -63.57 -13.94
C VAL A 115 -35.53 -63.95 -14.32
N GLN A 116 -36.26 -63.10 -15.04
CA GLN A 116 -37.61 -63.42 -15.51
C GLN A 116 -37.59 -64.61 -16.49
N GLN A 117 -36.63 -64.65 -17.41
CA GLN A 117 -36.42 -65.81 -18.30
C GLN A 117 -36.09 -67.09 -17.51
N MET A 118 -35.31 -66.96 -16.43
CA MET A 118 -34.99 -68.07 -15.54
C MET A 118 -36.22 -68.60 -14.80
N ILE A 119 -37.08 -67.71 -14.28
CA ILE A 119 -38.35 -68.09 -13.63
C ILE A 119 -39.22 -68.87 -14.62
N ASN A 120 -39.40 -68.35 -15.84
CA ASN A 120 -40.19 -69.04 -16.87
C ASN A 120 -39.61 -70.43 -17.19
N SER A 121 -38.28 -70.55 -17.29
CA SER A 121 -37.61 -71.84 -17.53
C SER A 121 -37.78 -72.81 -16.35
N ILE A 122 -37.79 -72.31 -15.12
CA ILE A 122 -38.04 -73.13 -13.92
C ILE A 122 -39.49 -73.63 -13.91
N ASP A 123 -40.45 -72.79 -14.29
CA ASP A 123 -41.86 -73.18 -14.40
C ASP A 123 -42.08 -74.24 -15.51
N ASP A 124 -41.38 -74.13 -16.64
CA ASP A 124 -41.37 -75.16 -17.70
C ASP A 124 -40.79 -76.49 -17.20
N VAL A 125 -39.69 -76.44 -16.43
CA VAL A 125 -39.10 -77.62 -15.79
C VAL A 125 -40.08 -78.22 -14.77
N GLN A 126 -40.78 -77.39 -13.99
CA GLN A 126 -41.78 -77.84 -13.03
C GLN A 126 -42.90 -78.63 -13.74
N SER A 127 -43.47 -78.07 -14.81
CA SER A 127 -44.52 -78.74 -15.59
C SER A 127 -44.04 -80.06 -16.20
N THR A 128 -42.78 -80.10 -16.66
CA THR A 128 -42.16 -81.33 -17.18
C THR A 128 -42.03 -82.41 -16.11
N VAL A 129 -41.60 -82.06 -14.90
CA VAL A 129 -41.46 -83.00 -13.78
C VAL A 129 -42.82 -83.51 -13.31
N GLU A 130 -43.83 -82.64 -13.24
CA GLU A 130 -45.23 -83.03 -12.92
C GLU A 130 -45.78 -84.02 -13.97
N SER A 131 -45.53 -83.76 -15.26
CA SER A 131 -45.91 -84.68 -16.33
C SER A 131 -45.18 -86.03 -16.24
N MET A 132 -43.91 -86.05 -15.86
CA MET A 132 -43.18 -87.29 -15.59
C MET A 132 -43.81 -88.09 -14.43
N GLU A 133 -44.26 -87.41 -13.38
CA GLU A 133 -44.95 -88.04 -12.26
C GLU A 133 -46.23 -88.75 -12.72
N ASP A 134 -47.04 -88.08 -13.55
CA ASP A 134 -48.28 -88.64 -14.09
C ASP A 134 -48.02 -89.87 -14.98
N VAL A 135 -47.01 -89.81 -15.86
CA VAL A 135 -46.63 -90.93 -16.72
C VAL A 135 -46.16 -92.13 -15.88
N ILE A 136 -45.37 -91.90 -14.84
CA ILE A 136 -44.88 -92.97 -13.96
C ILE A 136 -46.00 -93.55 -13.09
N LYS A 137 -46.96 -92.72 -12.62
CA LYS A 137 -48.18 -93.21 -11.96
C LYS A 137 -49.00 -94.10 -12.87
N ALA A 138 -49.22 -93.69 -14.12
CA ALA A 138 -49.91 -94.50 -15.11
C ALA A 138 -49.18 -95.83 -15.37
N LEU A 139 -47.85 -95.80 -15.45
CA LEU A 139 -47.03 -97.02 -15.58
C LEU A 139 -47.16 -97.93 -14.35
N SER A 140 -47.22 -97.36 -13.14
CA SER A 140 -47.47 -98.10 -11.89
C SER A 140 -48.79 -98.85 -11.92
N ASP A 141 -49.85 -98.19 -12.38
CA ASP A 141 -51.18 -98.80 -12.45
C ASP A 141 -51.25 -99.90 -13.51
N ARG A 142 -50.59 -99.72 -14.68
CA ARG A 142 -50.44 -100.78 -15.68
C ARG A 142 -49.66 -101.98 -15.15
N ALA A 143 -48.59 -101.76 -14.38
CA ALA A 143 -47.84 -102.84 -13.75
C ALA A 143 -48.71 -103.65 -12.75
N LYS A 144 -49.58 -102.98 -11.98
CA LYS A 144 -50.57 -103.64 -11.08
C LYS A 144 -51.63 -104.42 -11.86
N GLU A 145 -52.13 -103.88 -12.97
CA GLU A 145 -53.08 -104.62 -13.83
C GLU A 145 -52.44 -105.90 -14.37
N ILE A 146 -51.21 -105.81 -14.88
CA ILE A 146 -50.47 -106.99 -15.37
C ILE A 146 -50.25 -107.99 -14.23
N LYS A 147 -49.89 -107.54 -13.02
CA LYS A 147 -49.78 -108.39 -11.83
C LYS A 147 -51.08 -109.17 -11.58
N GLY A 148 -52.24 -108.50 -11.63
CA GLY A 148 -53.54 -109.15 -11.47
C GLY A 148 -53.85 -110.19 -12.55
N ILE A 149 -53.46 -109.92 -13.81
CA ILE A 149 -53.56 -110.89 -14.90
C ILE A 149 -52.66 -112.10 -14.63
N VAL A 150 -51.41 -111.87 -14.22
CA VAL A 150 -50.43 -112.94 -13.90
C VAL A 150 -50.92 -113.81 -12.75
N ASP A 151 -51.49 -113.22 -11.69
CA ASP A 151 -52.09 -113.96 -10.57
C ASP A 151 -53.28 -114.81 -11.02
N THR A 152 -54.10 -114.29 -11.95
CA THR A 152 -55.19 -115.04 -12.57
C THR A 152 -54.66 -116.22 -13.38
N ILE A 153 -53.60 -116.02 -14.18
CA ILE A 153 -52.94 -117.09 -14.96
C ILE A 153 -52.37 -118.15 -14.01
N LYS A 154 -51.69 -117.77 -12.92
CA LYS A 154 -51.23 -118.72 -11.89
C LYS A 154 -52.40 -119.51 -11.30
N GLY A 155 -53.53 -118.85 -11.03
CA GLY A 155 -54.76 -119.49 -10.56
C GLY A 155 -55.36 -120.49 -11.56
N ILE A 156 -55.42 -120.13 -12.85
CA ILE A 156 -55.88 -121.00 -13.94
C ILE A 156 -54.92 -122.18 -14.10
N ALA A 157 -53.61 -121.94 -14.14
CA ALA A 157 -52.59 -122.99 -14.26
C ALA A 157 -52.70 -123.98 -13.08
N LYS A 158 -52.87 -123.50 -11.85
CA LYS A 158 -53.07 -124.35 -10.67
C LYS A 158 -54.34 -125.20 -10.74
N THR A 159 -55.44 -124.60 -11.19
CA THR A 159 -56.73 -125.31 -11.34
C THR A 159 -56.68 -126.32 -12.48
N THR A 160 -56.04 -125.96 -13.59
CA THR A 160 -55.82 -126.82 -14.76
C THR A 160 -54.91 -127.99 -14.39
N HIS A 161 -53.87 -127.74 -13.60
CA HIS A 161 -53.02 -128.79 -13.03
C HIS A 161 -53.83 -129.76 -12.16
N LEU A 162 -54.70 -129.27 -11.26
CA LEU A 162 -55.58 -130.12 -10.44
C LEU A 162 -56.63 -130.89 -11.25
N LEU A 163 -57.24 -130.26 -12.25
CA LEU A 163 -58.18 -130.92 -13.16
C LEU A 163 -57.50 -132.00 -14.00
N SER A 164 -56.30 -131.72 -14.51
CA SER A 164 -55.49 -132.69 -15.26
C SER A 164 -55.03 -133.85 -14.38
N LEU A 165 -54.77 -133.61 -13.09
CA LEU A 165 -54.43 -134.63 -12.11
C LEU A 165 -55.63 -135.53 -11.82
N ASN A 166 -56.81 -134.94 -11.58
CA ASN A 166 -58.07 -135.68 -11.41
C ASN A 166 -58.46 -136.46 -12.67
N ALA A 167 -58.27 -135.88 -13.86
CA ALA A 167 -58.50 -136.55 -15.14
C ALA A 167 -57.52 -137.72 -15.37
N ASN A 168 -56.25 -137.58 -14.95
CA ASN A 168 -55.29 -138.68 -14.96
C ASN A 168 -55.67 -139.82 -14.00
N ILE A 169 -56.19 -139.48 -12.81
CA ILE A 169 -56.68 -140.48 -11.84
C ILE A 169 -57.89 -141.24 -12.41
N GLU A 170 -58.85 -140.54 -13.03
CA GLU A 170 -60.04 -141.19 -13.59
C GLU A 170 -59.75 -141.95 -14.89
N ALA A 171 -58.79 -141.49 -15.70
CA ALA A 171 -58.24 -142.25 -16.82
C ALA A 171 -57.54 -143.55 -16.37
N ALA A 172 -56.89 -143.55 -15.19
CA ALA A 172 -56.31 -144.75 -14.59
C ALA A 172 -57.37 -145.73 -14.06
N ARG A 173 -58.52 -145.23 -13.59
CA ARG A 173 -59.68 -146.04 -13.14
C ARG A 173 -60.43 -146.74 -14.27
N ALA A 174 -60.47 -146.14 -15.46
CA ALA A 174 -61.20 -146.66 -16.63
C ALA A 174 -60.51 -147.84 -17.37
N GLY A 175 -59.35 -148.31 -16.90
CA GLY A 175 -58.66 -149.48 -17.47
C GLY A 175 -58.26 -149.29 -18.94
N GLU A 176 -58.35 -150.36 -19.76
CA GLU A 176 -57.94 -150.32 -21.18
C GLU A 176 -58.64 -149.24 -22.02
N ALA A 177 -59.86 -148.80 -21.63
CA ALA A 177 -60.59 -147.74 -22.34
C ALA A 177 -60.07 -146.31 -22.05
N GLY A 178 -59.29 -146.11 -20.97
CA GLY A 178 -58.80 -144.78 -20.53
C GLY A 178 -57.42 -144.38 -21.06
N ARG A 179 -56.72 -145.28 -21.76
CA ARG A 179 -55.28 -145.13 -22.12
C ARG A 179 -55.00 -143.91 -23.01
N GLY A 180 -55.89 -143.59 -23.95
CA GLY A 180 -55.77 -142.39 -24.78
C GLY A 180 -56.02 -141.08 -24.01
N PHE A 181 -56.91 -141.11 -23.01
CA PHE A 181 -57.22 -139.95 -22.16
C PHE A 181 -56.10 -139.61 -21.18
N SER A 182 -55.37 -140.60 -20.65
CA SER A 182 -54.23 -140.35 -19.74
C SER A 182 -53.08 -139.60 -20.42
N ILE A 183 -52.82 -139.84 -21.71
CA ILE A 183 -51.79 -139.10 -22.46
C ILE A 183 -52.17 -137.62 -22.58
N VAL A 184 -53.44 -137.33 -22.93
CA VAL A 184 -53.93 -135.95 -23.01
C VAL A 184 -53.91 -135.27 -21.65
N ALA A 185 -54.32 -135.96 -20.58
CA ALA A 185 -54.28 -135.43 -19.22
C ALA A 185 -52.84 -135.16 -18.73
N GLY A 186 -51.87 -136.01 -19.08
CA GLY A 186 -50.45 -135.78 -18.82
C GLY A 186 -49.90 -134.55 -19.56
N GLU A 187 -50.29 -134.37 -20.82
CA GLU A 187 -49.87 -133.21 -21.62
C GLU A 187 -50.49 -131.90 -21.09
N VAL A 188 -51.76 -131.91 -20.67
CA VAL A 188 -52.41 -130.77 -20.02
C VAL A 188 -51.76 -130.44 -18.67
N LYS A 189 -51.31 -131.46 -17.93
CA LYS A 189 -50.55 -131.26 -16.68
C LYS A 189 -49.23 -130.55 -16.94
N ASN A 190 -48.44 -131.02 -17.91
CA ASN A 190 -47.18 -130.39 -18.29
C ASN A 190 -47.39 -128.96 -18.81
N LEU A 191 -48.44 -128.73 -19.62
CA LEU A 191 -48.78 -127.39 -20.10
C LEU A 191 -49.17 -126.45 -18.96
N ALA A 192 -49.87 -126.95 -17.95
CA ALA A 192 -50.21 -126.19 -16.74
C ALA A 192 -48.99 -125.90 -15.85
N GLU A 193 -48.06 -126.85 -15.69
CA GLU A 193 -46.77 -126.63 -15.00
C GLU A 193 -45.93 -125.58 -15.74
N ASN A 194 -45.80 -125.69 -17.06
CA ASN A 194 -45.10 -124.71 -17.90
C ASN A 194 -45.77 -123.32 -17.82
N SER A 195 -47.10 -123.24 -17.89
CA SER A 195 -47.85 -121.99 -17.76
C SER A 195 -47.66 -121.36 -16.38
N SER A 196 -47.60 -122.18 -15.32
CA SER A 196 -47.32 -121.71 -13.96
C SER A 196 -45.89 -121.20 -13.82
N SER A 197 -44.92 -121.86 -14.44
CA SER A 197 -43.52 -121.43 -14.43
C SER A 197 -43.33 -120.11 -15.17
N SER A 198 -43.85 -119.98 -16.40
CA SER A 198 -43.80 -118.75 -17.18
C SER A 198 -44.54 -117.59 -16.50
N ALA A 199 -45.69 -117.86 -15.86
CA ALA A 199 -46.37 -116.86 -15.05
C ALA A 199 -45.53 -116.45 -13.81
N GLY A 200 -44.75 -117.37 -13.23
CA GLY A 200 -43.79 -117.07 -12.17
C GLY A 200 -42.64 -116.17 -12.62
N GLU A 201 -42.10 -116.38 -13.82
CA GLU A 201 -41.06 -115.52 -14.40
C GLU A 201 -41.58 -114.12 -14.69
N ILE A 202 -42.77 -114.00 -15.29
CA ILE A 202 -43.42 -112.69 -15.53
C ILE A 202 -43.69 -111.98 -14.19
N ASP A 203 -44.08 -112.72 -13.16
CA ASP A 203 -44.31 -112.16 -11.82
C ASP A 203 -43.06 -111.50 -11.23
N ASN A 204 -41.90 -112.15 -11.39
CA ASN A 204 -40.62 -111.60 -10.95
C ASN A 204 -40.26 -110.33 -11.71
N ILE A 205 -40.41 -110.34 -13.04
CA ILE A 205 -40.17 -109.15 -13.89
C ILE A 205 -41.09 -108.00 -13.47
N ILE A 206 -42.37 -108.27 -13.18
CA ILE A 206 -43.31 -107.23 -12.72
C ILE A 206 -42.94 -106.71 -11.33
N ASN A 207 -42.46 -107.56 -10.42
CA ASN A 207 -41.96 -107.11 -9.12
C ASN A 207 -40.72 -106.21 -9.27
N GLU A 208 -39.79 -106.55 -10.17
CA GLU A 208 -38.63 -105.72 -10.50
C GLU A 208 -39.03 -104.37 -11.12
N ILE A 209 -39.95 -104.37 -12.10
CA ILE A 209 -40.51 -103.15 -12.69
C ILE A 209 -41.18 -102.28 -11.62
N THR A 210 -41.92 -102.89 -10.70
CA THR A 210 -42.58 -102.18 -9.59
C THR A 210 -41.56 -101.52 -8.67
N ALA A 211 -40.46 -102.20 -8.35
CA ALA A 211 -39.37 -101.63 -7.55
C ALA A 211 -38.68 -100.45 -8.27
N VAL A 212 -38.44 -100.56 -9.58
CA VAL A 212 -37.88 -99.46 -10.40
C VAL A 212 -38.83 -98.26 -10.43
N ILE A 213 -40.15 -98.49 -10.58
CA ILE A 213 -41.17 -97.43 -10.53
C ILE A 213 -41.16 -96.71 -9.19
N GLN A 214 -41.10 -97.43 -8.07
CA GLN A 214 -41.04 -96.82 -6.74
C GLN A 214 -39.79 -95.94 -6.56
N ASN A 215 -38.62 -96.44 -6.97
CA ASN A 215 -37.38 -95.66 -6.93
C ASN A 215 -37.47 -94.41 -7.84
N THR A 216 -38.08 -94.55 -9.02
CA THR A 216 -38.29 -93.44 -9.96
C THR A 216 -39.24 -92.38 -9.38
N LEU A 217 -40.30 -92.79 -8.70
CA LEU A 217 -41.21 -91.88 -7.98
C LEU A 217 -40.48 -91.12 -6.87
N GLU A 218 -39.61 -91.77 -6.10
CA GLU A 218 -38.82 -91.11 -5.06
C GLU A 218 -37.89 -90.02 -5.65
N VAL A 219 -37.27 -90.31 -6.80
CA VAL A 219 -36.43 -89.33 -7.52
C VAL A 219 -37.25 -88.17 -8.05
N ILE A 220 -38.44 -88.42 -8.60
CA ILE A 220 -39.34 -87.36 -9.09
C ILE A 220 -39.79 -86.44 -7.95
N VAL A 221 -40.18 -86.98 -6.79
CA VAL A 221 -40.57 -86.19 -5.62
C VAL A 221 -39.42 -85.27 -5.16
N LYS A 222 -38.20 -85.80 -5.06
CA LYS A 222 -37.00 -84.97 -4.77
C LYS A 222 -36.75 -83.93 -5.86
N GLY A 223 -37.05 -84.24 -7.12
CA GLY A 223 -37.01 -83.31 -8.24
C GLY A 223 -37.98 -82.14 -8.07
N VAL A 224 -39.24 -82.41 -7.74
CA VAL A 224 -40.27 -81.39 -7.46
C VAL A 224 -39.83 -80.47 -6.32
N GLU A 225 -39.34 -81.03 -5.20
CA GLU A 225 -38.82 -80.26 -4.08
C GLU A 225 -37.67 -79.33 -4.50
N LYS A 226 -36.74 -79.83 -5.32
CA LYS A 226 -35.58 -79.07 -5.77
C LYS A 226 -35.96 -77.94 -6.73
N VAL A 227 -36.90 -78.17 -7.63
CA VAL A 227 -37.44 -77.15 -8.55
C VAL A 227 -38.17 -76.06 -7.76
N GLY A 228 -38.98 -76.43 -6.77
CA GLY A 228 -39.64 -75.47 -5.87
C GLY A 228 -38.65 -74.59 -5.11
N ALA A 229 -37.55 -75.18 -4.61
CA ALA A 229 -36.47 -74.42 -3.97
C ALA A 229 -35.78 -73.45 -4.94
N SER A 230 -35.52 -73.87 -6.18
CA SER A 230 -34.94 -73.00 -7.22
C SER A 230 -35.87 -71.83 -7.59
N ASN A 231 -37.19 -72.08 -7.69
CA ASN A 231 -38.19 -71.03 -7.96
C ASN A 231 -38.18 -69.97 -6.84
N LYS A 232 -38.09 -70.40 -5.58
CA LYS A 232 -37.99 -69.49 -4.43
C LYS A 232 -36.76 -68.58 -4.53
N VAL A 233 -35.59 -69.16 -4.81
CA VAL A 233 -34.33 -68.39 -4.95
C VAL A 233 -34.39 -67.41 -6.12
N ALA A 234 -34.98 -67.80 -7.26
CA ALA A 234 -35.15 -66.93 -8.41
C ALA A 234 -36.04 -65.72 -8.09
N LYS A 235 -37.16 -65.93 -7.38
CA LYS A 235 -38.04 -64.84 -6.91
C LYS A 235 -37.38 -63.92 -5.88
N GLU A 236 -36.55 -64.47 -4.98
CA GLU A 236 -35.75 -63.68 -4.05
C GLU A 236 -34.71 -62.81 -4.79
N ALA A 237 -34.11 -63.33 -5.86
CA ALA A 237 -33.20 -62.58 -6.72
C ALA A 237 -33.92 -61.45 -7.47
N GLU A 238 -35.12 -61.71 -8.01
CA GLU A 238 -35.97 -60.70 -8.66
C GLU A 238 -36.29 -59.55 -7.70
N ALA A 239 -36.75 -59.86 -6.49
CA ALA A 239 -37.04 -58.85 -5.46
C ALA A 239 -35.79 -58.06 -5.04
N SER A 240 -34.61 -58.69 -5.03
CA SER A 240 -33.35 -58.02 -4.73
C SER A 240 -32.95 -57.02 -5.82
N ILE A 241 -33.15 -57.37 -7.09
CA ILE A 241 -32.91 -56.46 -8.23
C ILE A 241 -33.88 -55.28 -8.20
N ASP A 242 -35.16 -55.50 -7.89
CA ASP A 242 -36.15 -54.42 -7.74
C ASP A 242 -35.75 -53.41 -6.64
N ASN A 243 -35.32 -53.92 -5.47
CA ASN A 243 -34.80 -53.07 -4.40
C ASN A 243 -33.52 -52.31 -4.79
N MET A 244 -32.66 -52.92 -5.60
CA MET A 244 -31.46 -52.27 -6.14
C MET A 244 -31.84 -51.12 -7.08
N MET A 245 -32.79 -51.33 -8.00
CA MET A 245 -33.27 -50.26 -8.90
C MET A 245 -33.83 -49.08 -8.12
N LYS A 246 -34.70 -49.32 -7.12
CA LYS A 246 -35.23 -48.28 -6.22
C LYS A 246 -34.13 -47.51 -5.48
N SER A 247 -33.10 -48.22 -5.03
CA SER A 247 -31.96 -47.59 -4.33
C SER A 247 -31.13 -46.70 -5.25
N VAL A 248 -30.93 -47.14 -6.50
CA VAL A 248 -30.21 -46.39 -7.54
C VAL A 248 -31.01 -45.16 -7.99
N GLU A 249 -32.34 -45.27 -8.14
CA GLU A 249 -33.21 -44.11 -8.39
C GLU A 249 -33.13 -43.08 -7.27
N LYS A 250 -33.16 -43.52 -6.00
CA LYS A 250 -32.97 -42.62 -4.86
C LYS A 250 -31.59 -41.94 -4.86
N THR A 251 -30.54 -42.65 -5.29
CA THR A 251 -29.20 -42.06 -5.43
C THR A 251 -29.21 -40.98 -6.53
N LYS A 252 -29.94 -41.20 -7.62
CA LYS A 252 -30.11 -40.21 -8.69
C LYS A 252 -30.80 -38.94 -8.20
N GLU A 253 -31.85 -39.07 -7.39
CA GLU A 253 -32.52 -37.92 -6.77
C GLU A 253 -31.56 -37.11 -5.91
N ILE A 254 -30.80 -37.78 -5.03
CA ILE A 254 -29.80 -37.12 -4.16
C ILE A 254 -28.71 -36.43 -4.99
N SER A 255 -28.19 -37.08 -6.04
CA SER A 255 -27.18 -36.47 -6.93
C SER A 255 -27.71 -35.18 -7.58
N ASN A 256 -28.97 -35.17 -8.03
CA ASN A 256 -29.59 -33.96 -8.58
C ASN A 256 -29.77 -32.86 -7.53
N GLU A 257 -30.13 -33.21 -6.28
CA GLU A 257 -30.20 -32.26 -5.17
C GLU A 257 -28.82 -31.64 -4.87
N ILE A 258 -27.76 -32.46 -4.83
CA ILE A 258 -26.38 -31.98 -4.64
C ILE A 258 -26.02 -30.99 -5.75
N ASN A 259 -26.32 -31.31 -7.02
CA ASN A 259 -26.04 -30.41 -8.13
C ASN A 259 -26.75 -29.04 -7.97
N ASN A 260 -28.02 -29.05 -7.58
CA ASN A 260 -28.76 -27.82 -7.30
C ASN A 260 -28.16 -27.01 -6.14
N PHE A 261 -27.74 -27.66 -5.06
CA PHE A 261 -27.07 -26.98 -3.93
C PHE A 261 -25.72 -26.39 -4.35
N VAL A 262 -24.93 -27.10 -5.16
CA VAL A 262 -23.65 -26.60 -5.69
C VAL A 262 -23.87 -25.38 -6.57
N LYS A 263 -24.92 -25.40 -7.41
CA LYS A 263 -25.29 -24.24 -8.23
C LYS A 263 -25.67 -23.03 -7.37
N GLU A 264 -26.52 -23.22 -6.36
CA GLU A 264 -26.90 -22.15 -5.43
C GLU A 264 -25.69 -21.61 -4.64
N GLN A 265 -24.78 -22.51 -4.22
CA GLN A 265 -23.55 -22.14 -3.54
C GLN A 265 -22.63 -21.30 -4.45
N SER A 266 -22.54 -21.64 -5.73
CA SER A 266 -21.77 -20.89 -6.72
C SER A 266 -22.34 -19.48 -6.94
N GLU A 267 -23.67 -19.33 -7.05
CA GLU A 267 -24.35 -18.03 -7.15
C GLU A 267 -24.09 -17.17 -5.89
N LYS A 268 -24.18 -17.75 -4.70
CA LYS A 268 -23.85 -17.08 -3.43
C LYS A 268 -22.39 -16.67 -3.35
N ASN A 269 -21.48 -17.49 -3.87
CA ASN A 269 -20.05 -17.19 -3.90
C ASN A 269 -19.73 -16.03 -4.85
N GLN A 270 -20.38 -15.96 -6.02
CA GLN A 270 -20.26 -14.81 -6.93
C GLN A 270 -20.77 -13.52 -6.27
N TYR A 271 -21.89 -13.59 -5.56
CA TYR A 271 -22.39 -12.46 -4.77
C TYR A 271 -21.38 -12.04 -3.69
N MET A 272 -20.78 -13.00 -2.98
CA MET A 272 -19.73 -12.72 -2.00
C MET A 272 -18.55 -11.97 -2.62
N ILE A 273 -18.07 -12.38 -3.80
CA ILE A 273 -17.02 -11.67 -4.53
C ILE A 273 -17.42 -10.22 -4.85
N SER A 274 -18.67 -9.98 -5.28
CA SER A 274 -19.15 -8.62 -5.54
C SER A 274 -19.18 -7.73 -4.29
N VAL A 275 -19.60 -8.28 -3.15
CA VAL A 275 -19.58 -7.57 -1.86
C VAL A 275 -18.15 -7.28 -1.41
N ILE A 276 -17.21 -8.20 -1.66
CA ILE A 276 -15.80 -7.97 -1.36
C ILE A 276 -15.25 -6.83 -2.23
N ASP A 277 -15.59 -6.76 -3.51
CA ASP A 277 -15.18 -5.64 -4.38
C ASP A 277 -15.71 -4.29 -3.87
N GLU A 278 -16.98 -4.24 -3.44
CA GLU A 278 -17.55 -3.05 -2.81
C GLU A 278 -16.83 -2.69 -1.50
N MET A 279 -16.43 -3.68 -0.69
CA MET A 279 -15.64 -3.45 0.53
C MET A 279 -14.24 -2.92 0.23
N VAL A 280 -13.58 -3.40 -0.81
CA VAL A 280 -12.28 -2.87 -1.27
C VAL A 280 -12.43 -1.41 -1.65
N GLN A 281 -13.43 -1.06 -2.49
CA GLN A 281 -13.70 0.33 -2.88
C GLN A 281 -14.06 1.22 -1.69
N ALA A 282 -14.78 0.69 -0.70
CA ALA A 282 -15.09 1.43 0.53
C ALA A 282 -13.82 1.67 1.37
N SER A 283 -12.95 0.66 1.50
CA SER A 283 -11.67 0.76 2.19
C SER A 283 -10.79 1.85 1.58
N GLU A 284 -10.66 1.88 0.24
CA GLU A 284 -9.92 2.91 -0.48
C GLU A 284 -10.46 4.33 -0.23
N LYS A 285 -11.79 4.49 -0.16
CA LYS A 285 -12.42 5.78 0.16
C LYS A 285 -12.16 6.21 1.61
N VAL A 286 -12.19 5.26 2.56
CA VAL A 286 -11.89 5.54 3.96
C VAL A 286 -10.42 5.95 4.11
N GLU A 287 -9.50 5.29 3.41
CA GLU A 287 -8.08 5.67 3.36
C GLU A 287 -7.91 7.11 2.86
N ALA A 288 -8.48 7.44 1.70
CA ALA A 288 -8.42 8.79 1.13
C ALA A 288 -9.04 9.87 2.04
N PHE A 289 -10.13 9.55 2.75
CA PHE A 289 -10.74 10.47 3.71
C PHE A 289 -9.85 10.67 4.94
N ASN A 290 -9.25 9.59 5.46
CA ASN A 290 -8.37 9.65 6.62
C ASN A 290 -7.10 10.45 6.32
N GLU A 291 -6.54 10.34 5.12
CA GLU A 291 -5.44 11.20 4.65
C GLU A 291 -5.81 12.67 4.64
N ASN A 292 -6.98 13.00 4.08
CA ASN A 292 -7.49 14.36 4.08
C ASN A 292 -7.70 14.90 5.51
N ILE A 293 -8.16 14.07 6.46
CA ILE A 293 -8.24 14.46 7.87
C ILE A 293 -6.85 14.77 8.42
N SER A 294 -5.85 13.92 8.16
CA SER A 294 -4.48 14.12 8.62
C SER A 294 -3.93 15.47 8.15
N VAL A 295 -3.98 15.73 6.84
CA VAL A 295 -3.45 16.97 6.25
C VAL A 295 -4.18 18.21 6.78
N ASN A 296 -5.51 18.13 6.94
CA ASN A 296 -6.29 19.24 7.48
C ASN A 296 -6.00 19.48 8.97
N ALA A 297 -5.82 18.42 9.75
CA ALA A 297 -5.48 18.49 11.17
C ALA A 297 -4.09 19.10 11.37
N ASP A 298 -3.09 18.71 10.58
CA ASP A 298 -1.75 19.30 10.58
C ASP A 298 -1.81 20.80 10.21
N ARG A 299 -2.56 21.17 9.16
CA ARG A 299 -2.77 22.57 8.77
C ARG A 299 -3.46 23.38 9.88
N GLN A 300 -4.45 22.79 10.55
CA GLN A 300 -5.16 23.45 11.65
C GLN A 300 -4.24 23.67 12.84
N LYS A 301 -3.46 22.65 13.23
CA LYS A 301 -2.45 22.73 14.28
C LYS A 301 -1.46 23.85 14.00
N ALA A 302 -0.91 23.89 12.80
CA ALA A 302 -0.02 24.96 12.33
C ALA A 302 -0.65 26.36 12.44
N SER A 303 -1.90 26.50 11.99
CA SER A 303 -2.62 27.77 12.05
C SER A 303 -2.84 28.23 13.49
N LEU A 304 -3.10 27.29 14.41
CA LEU A 304 -3.24 27.56 15.84
C LEU A 304 -1.90 27.94 16.51
N ILE A 305 -0.79 27.33 16.10
CA ILE A 305 0.55 27.71 16.55
C ILE A 305 0.86 29.15 16.10
N SER A 306 0.59 29.48 14.83
CA SER A 306 0.76 30.85 14.32
C SER A 306 -0.13 31.87 15.06
N LEU A 307 -1.36 31.47 15.43
CA LEU A 307 -2.26 32.30 16.23
C LEU A 307 -1.69 32.53 17.64
N LYS A 308 -1.20 31.46 18.29
CA LYS A 308 -0.54 31.55 19.60
C LYS A 308 0.65 32.50 19.55
N ASP A 309 1.50 32.39 18.53
CA ASP A 309 2.64 33.28 18.31
C ASP A 309 2.21 34.75 18.13
N THR A 310 1.17 34.99 17.33
CA THR A 310 0.63 36.34 17.11
C THR A 310 0.14 36.95 18.43
N ILE A 311 -0.51 36.16 19.28
CA ILE A 311 -1.00 36.58 20.59
C ILE A 311 0.15 36.90 21.55
N VAL A 312 1.25 36.12 21.50
CA VAL A 312 2.46 36.41 22.27
C VAL A 312 3.04 37.76 21.86
N ASN A 313 3.17 38.03 20.57
CA ASN A 313 3.64 39.33 20.07
C ASN A 313 2.70 40.48 20.49
N LEU A 314 1.37 40.27 20.42
CA LEU A 314 0.38 41.25 20.87
C LEU A 314 0.53 41.59 22.36
N ASN A 315 0.80 40.60 23.20
CA ASN A 315 1.06 40.79 24.63
C ASN A 315 2.33 41.60 24.88
N GLN A 316 3.40 41.36 24.12
CA GLN A 316 4.64 42.16 24.23
C GLN A 316 4.39 43.62 23.85
N LEU A 317 3.65 43.86 22.76
CA LEU A 317 3.28 45.21 22.31
C LEU A 317 2.39 45.97 23.31
N ALA A 318 1.55 45.27 24.08
CA ALA A 318 0.69 45.87 25.10
C ALA A 318 1.46 46.42 26.32
N CYS A 319 2.71 45.98 26.52
CA CYS A 319 3.57 46.40 27.63
C CYS A 319 4.40 47.66 27.35
N ILE A 320 4.36 48.21 26.13
CA ILE A 320 5.12 49.40 25.75
C ILE A 320 4.43 50.67 26.29
N ASP A 321 5.14 51.43 27.12
CA ASP A 321 4.68 52.69 27.72
C ASP A 321 4.56 53.78 26.64
N LYS A 322 3.32 54.21 26.34
CA LYS A 322 3.02 55.12 25.22
C LYS A 322 2.76 56.54 25.72
N THR A 323 3.81 57.37 25.72
CA THR A 323 3.59 58.80 25.43
C THR A 323 3.26 58.89 23.95
N LEU A 324 1.99 59.14 23.61
CA LEU A 324 1.50 59.28 22.24
C LEU A 324 2.28 60.36 21.48
N LYS A 325 3.26 59.95 20.68
CA LYS A 325 3.77 60.71 19.53
C LYS A 325 3.46 59.90 18.28
N GLU A 326 3.28 60.58 17.14
CA GLU A 326 3.17 59.93 15.83
C GLU A 326 4.23 58.83 15.70
N MET A 327 3.83 57.65 15.23
CA MET A 327 4.79 56.58 14.94
C MET A 327 5.71 57.08 13.83
N ALA A 328 6.97 57.34 14.18
CA ALA A 328 7.99 57.65 13.19
C ALA A 328 8.12 56.47 12.23
N LYS A 329 8.33 56.75 10.93
CA LYS A 329 8.61 55.70 9.95
C LYS A 329 9.78 54.85 10.45
N SER A 330 9.51 53.56 10.56
CA SER A 330 10.40 52.57 11.11
C SER A 330 11.17 51.86 9.99
N LYS A 331 12.43 51.56 10.27
CA LYS A 331 13.35 50.97 9.30
C LYS A 331 14.08 49.78 9.92
N PHE A 332 14.17 48.69 9.17
CA PHE A 332 14.97 47.52 9.49
C PHE A 332 16.11 47.36 8.48
N THR A 333 17.34 47.21 8.97
CA THR A 333 18.55 47.07 8.14
C THR A 333 19.20 45.70 8.29
N MET A 334 19.58 45.09 7.18
CA MET A 334 20.34 43.83 7.18
C MET A 334 21.33 43.78 6.03
N SER A 335 22.25 42.84 6.06
CA SER A 335 23.15 42.55 4.95
C SER A 335 22.82 41.20 4.31
N SER A 336 23.05 41.09 3.00
CA SER A 336 22.96 39.84 2.25
C SER A 336 24.00 39.83 1.14
N PRO A 337 24.58 38.68 0.77
CA PRO A 337 25.43 38.58 -0.41
C PRO A 337 24.77 39.16 -1.66
N PHE A 338 25.55 39.88 -2.46
CA PHE A 338 25.09 40.46 -3.72
C PHE A 338 24.42 39.42 -4.63
N SER A 339 23.22 39.74 -5.11
CA SER A 339 22.52 38.97 -6.14
C SER A 339 21.91 39.87 -7.21
N ASN A 340 22.05 39.44 -8.46
CA ASN A 340 21.36 40.05 -9.61
C ASN A 340 20.04 39.35 -9.95
N VAL A 341 19.70 38.28 -9.24
CA VAL A 341 18.47 37.52 -9.46
C VAL A 341 17.42 38.05 -8.49
N LEU A 342 16.37 38.69 -9.02
CA LEU A 342 15.16 39.03 -8.26
C LEU A 342 13.92 38.25 -8.74
N ASP A 343 14.06 37.47 -9.80
CA ASP A 343 13.06 36.51 -10.25
C ASP A 343 13.04 35.28 -9.32
N PRO A 344 11.95 35.03 -8.59
CA PRO A 344 11.88 33.89 -7.68
C PRO A 344 12.02 32.54 -8.40
N ALA A 345 11.65 32.45 -9.68
CA ALA A 345 11.79 31.20 -10.43
C ALA A 345 13.26 30.79 -10.64
N ASN A 346 14.21 31.73 -10.56
CA ASN A 346 15.64 31.49 -10.74
C ASN A 346 16.44 31.59 -9.43
N ALA A 347 15.77 31.72 -8.28
CA ALA A 347 16.43 31.69 -6.99
C ALA A 347 16.89 30.26 -6.67
N THR A 348 18.21 30.04 -6.65
CA THR A 348 18.83 28.71 -6.38
C THR A 348 19.64 28.67 -5.09
N ASP A 349 19.69 29.77 -4.35
CA ASP A 349 20.41 29.88 -3.09
C ASP A 349 19.59 30.65 -2.05
N ILE A 350 19.92 30.45 -0.79
CA ILE A 350 19.14 30.99 0.32
C ILE A 350 19.25 32.52 0.45
N SER A 351 20.36 33.11 0.02
CA SER A 351 20.57 34.56 0.09
C SER A 351 19.65 35.26 -0.90
N THR A 352 19.60 34.75 -2.15
CA THR A 352 18.66 35.21 -3.17
C THR A 352 17.21 34.99 -2.71
N SER A 353 16.91 33.81 -2.15
CA SER A 353 15.58 33.49 -1.64
C SER A 353 15.12 34.47 -0.55
N ASN A 354 15.98 34.82 0.41
CA ASN A 354 15.67 35.80 1.46
C ASN A 354 15.45 37.23 0.94
N ILE A 355 16.07 37.60 -0.19
CA ILE A 355 15.84 38.91 -0.84
C ILE A 355 14.46 38.96 -1.49
N VAL A 356 14.03 37.89 -2.17
CA VAL A 356 12.78 37.88 -2.95
C VAL A 356 11.56 37.43 -2.14
N PHE A 357 11.75 36.73 -1.03
CA PHE A 357 10.67 36.22 -0.20
C PHE A 357 9.70 37.31 0.33
N PRO A 358 10.15 38.48 0.82
CA PRO A 358 9.25 39.50 1.37
C PRO A 358 8.32 40.15 0.35
N ILE A 359 8.68 40.10 -0.94
CA ILE A 359 7.90 40.71 -2.04
C ILE A 359 7.00 39.72 -2.76
N ASN A 360 7.14 38.42 -2.51
CA ASN A 360 6.43 37.39 -3.25
C ASN A 360 5.44 36.62 -2.37
N LEU A 361 4.42 36.03 -3.00
CA LEU A 361 3.46 35.16 -2.33
C LEU A 361 3.05 34.02 -3.28
N GLY A 362 3.09 32.79 -2.77
CA GLY A 362 2.64 31.60 -3.49
C GLY A 362 1.14 31.34 -3.36
N LEU A 363 0.69 30.27 -4.02
CA LEU A 363 -0.67 29.75 -3.83
C LEU A 363 -0.89 29.35 -2.36
N VAL A 364 0.14 28.78 -1.75
CA VAL A 364 0.27 28.43 -0.34
C VAL A 364 1.64 28.90 0.17
N GLN A 365 1.90 28.82 1.47
CA GLN A 365 3.17 29.21 2.07
C GLN A 365 3.51 28.34 3.29
N PHE A 366 4.77 28.35 3.72
CA PHE A 366 5.16 27.70 4.97
C PHE A 366 4.64 28.46 6.19
N GLY A 367 4.31 27.71 7.24
CA GLY A 367 3.93 28.24 8.54
C GLY A 367 5.13 28.64 9.39
N THR A 368 5.09 28.27 10.66
CA THR A 368 6.20 28.48 11.60
C THR A 368 7.27 27.40 11.49
N GLY A 369 6.87 26.21 11.04
CA GLY A 369 7.71 25.13 10.55
C GLY A 369 7.30 24.70 9.13
N THR A 370 7.54 23.44 8.79
CA THR A 370 7.37 22.91 7.43
C THR A 370 5.93 22.62 7.03
N GLU A 371 4.98 22.83 7.94
CA GLU A 371 3.56 22.85 7.63
C GLU A 371 3.21 23.83 6.50
N VAL A 372 2.20 23.47 5.70
CA VAL A 372 1.69 24.37 4.66
C VAL A 372 0.43 25.07 5.15
N ILE A 373 0.48 26.40 5.15
CA ILE A 373 -0.65 27.28 5.47
C ILE A 373 -1.13 28.04 4.23
N SER A 374 -2.24 28.75 4.36
CA SER A 374 -2.83 29.53 3.26
C SER A 374 -1.94 30.69 2.81
N GLY A 375 -1.80 30.83 1.49
CA GLY A 375 -1.32 32.04 0.81
C GLY A 375 -2.46 32.68 0.03
N ILE A 376 -2.31 32.79 -1.30
CA ILE A 376 -3.37 33.25 -2.21
C ILE A 376 -4.60 32.33 -2.18
N ALA A 377 -4.39 31.02 -1.99
CA ALA A 377 -5.48 30.08 -1.74
C ALA A 377 -6.06 30.28 -0.34
N LYS A 378 -7.39 30.32 -0.27
CA LYS A 378 -8.15 30.30 0.99
C LYS A 378 -8.15 28.90 1.60
N ASN A 379 -8.35 27.88 0.76
CA ASN A 379 -8.34 26.47 1.13
C ASN A 379 -8.11 25.60 -0.11
N TRP A 380 -7.82 24.33 0.13
CA TRP A 380 -7.67 23.30 -0.88
C TRP A 380 -8.03 21.93 -0.31
N HIS A 381 -8.28 20.97 -1.20
CA HIS A 381 -8.45 19.55 -0.87
C HIS A 381 -7.97 18.66 -2.02
N LEU A 382 -7.58 17.43 -1.68
CA LEU A 382 -7.22 16.37 -2.62
C LEU A 382 -8.47 15.52 -2.91
N GLU A 383 -8.80 15.29 -4.17
CA GLU A 383 -9.91 14.41 -4.56
C GLU A 383 -9.60 12.94 -4.24
N SER A 384 -10.62 12.08 -4.25
CA SER A 384 -10.48 10.64 -3.97
C SER A 384 -9.59 9.89 -4.96
N ASP A 385 -9.31 10.48 -6.12
CA ASP A 385 -8.34 9.95 -7.10
C ASP A 385 -6.88 10.06 -6.61
N ASN A 386 -6.63 10.84 -5.55
CA ASN A 386 -5.31 11.18 -5.02
C ASN A 386 -4.36 11.86 -6.02
N LEU A 387 -4.92 12.44 -7.08
CA LEU A 387 -4.19 13.13 -8.15
C LEU A 387 -4.65 14.58 -8.31
N THR A 388 -5.92 14.85 -8.07
CA THR A 388 -6.54 16.13 -8.38
C THR A 388 -6.64 17.00 -7.13
N TRP A 389 -5.88 18.10 -7.13
CA TRP A 389 -5.92 19.13 -6.09
C TRP A 389 -6.86 20.27 -6.51
N ASN A 390 -7.85 20.58 -5.67
CA ASN A 390 -8.76 21.70 -5.88
C ASN A 390 -8.36 22.87 -4.97
N PHE A 391 -8.24 24.07 -5.55
CA PHE A 391 -7.90 25.29 -4.82
C PHE A 391 -9.00 26.34 -4.95
N ASN A 392 -9.42 26.89 -3.81
CA ASN A 392 -10.30 28.05 -3.73
C ASN A 392 -9.47 29.30 -3.45
N ILE A 393 -9.49 30.29 -4.34
CA ILE A 393 -8.66 31.49 -4.27
C ILE A 393 -9.35 32.59 -3.46
N ARG A 394 -8.57 33.35 -2.68
CA ARG A 394 -9.07 34.50 -1.90
C ARG A 394 -9.46 35.65 -2.83
N LYS A 395 -10.68 36.16 -2.65
CA LYS A 395 -11.10 37.42 -3.30
C LYS A 395 -10.41 38.61 -2.64
N GLY A 396 -10.00 39.59 -3.44
CA GLY A 396 -9.36 40.82 -2.96
C GLY A 396 -7.83 40.74 -2.79
N MET A 397 -7.20 39.61 -3.13
CA MET A 397 -5.75 39.54 -3.27
C MET A 397 -5.29 40.42 -4.44
N LYS A 398 -4.20 41.16 -4.24
CA LYS A 398 -3.66 42.10 -5.22
C LYS A 398 -2.15 41.96 -5.36
N PHE A 399 -1.67 42.20 -6.58
CA PHE A 399 -0.25 42.47 -6.83
C PHE A 399 0.11 43.88 -6.34
N HIS A 400 1.41 44.15 -6.20
CA HIS A 400 1.90 45.48 -5.81
C HIS A 400 1.53 46.60 -6.79
N ASN A 401 1.25 46.26 -8.05
CA ASN A 401 0.73 47.20 -9.05
C ASN A 401 -0.78 47.50 -8.90
N GLY A 402 -1.45 46.91 -7.92
CA GLY A 402 -2.87 47.12 -7.61
C GLY A 402 -3.84 46.21 -8.35
N ARG A 403 -3.38 45.41 -9.33
CA ARG A 403 -4.24 44.47 -10.06
C ARG A 403 -4.66 43.31 -9.16
N ASN A 404 -5.92 42.89 -9.27
CA ASN A 404 -6.42 41.70 -8.58
C ASN A 404 -5.79 40.42 -9.14
N ILE A 405 -5.52 39.47 -8.26
CA ILE A 405 -5.02 38.13 -8.60
C ILE A 405 -6.21 37.21 -8.90
N ILE A 406 -6.13 36.48 -10.03
CA ILE A 406 -7.11 35.47 -10.44
C ILE A 406 -6.43 34.14 -10.80
N ALA A 407 -7.23 33.09 -11.03
CA ALA A 407 -6.77 31.76 -11.37
C ALA A 407 -5.85 31.70 -12.61
N GLU A 408 -6.09 32.54 -13.62
CA GLU A 408 -5.24 32.68 -14.80
C GLU A 408 -3.81 33.12 -14.47
N ASP A 409 -3.60 33.94 -13.43
CA ASP A 409 -2.26 34.36 -13.02
C ASP A 409 -1.46 33.21 -12.41
N ILE A 410 -2.15 32.34 -11.66
CA ILE A 410 -1.56 31.14 -11.09
C ILE A 410 -1.16 30.18 -12.21
N LYS A 411 -2.07 29.96 -13.16
CA LYS A 411 -1.78 29.15 -14.35
C LYS A 411 -0.58 29.70 -15.11
N PHE A 412 -0.56 31.00 -15.40
CA PHE A 412 0.56 31.64 -16.07
C PHE A 412 1.88 31.44 -15.32
N SER A 413 1.90 31.66 -14.01
CA SER A 413 3.12 31.59 -13.19
C SER A 413 3.69 30.17 -13.18
N PHE A 414 2.83 29.16 -13.05
CA PHE A 414 3.23 27.75 -13.05
C PHE A 414 3.64 27.25 -14.43
N GLU A 415 2.92 27.62 -15.50
CA GLU A 415 3.34 27.33 -16.87
C GLU A 415 4.68 28.00 -17.19
N ARG A 416 4.90 29.24 -16.73
CA ARG A 416 6.19 29.93 -16.90
C ARG A 416 7.32 29.16 -16.22
N LEU A 417 7.14 28.72 -14.97
CA LEU A 417 8.15 27.92 -14.26
C LEU A 417 8.45 26.60 -14.99
N LEU A 418 7.44 26.00 -15.62
CA LEU A 418 7.55 24.77 -16.41
C LEU A 418 8.04 24.98 -17.86
N SER A 419 8.24 26.24 -18.29
CA SER A 419 8.53 26.56 -19.69
C SER A 419 9.99 26.36 -20.06
N ARG A 420 10.22 25.94 -21.30
CA ARG A 420 11.55 25.88 -21.91
C ARG A 420 12.16 27.25 -22.18
N GLU A 421 11.34 28.29 -22.33
CA GLU A 421 11.82 29.67 -22.52
C GLU A 421 12.55 30.18 -21.27
N LEU A 422 11.99 29.91 -20.08
CA LEU A 422 12.64 30.26 -18.83
C LEU A 422 13.76 29.28 -18.47
N ASP A 423 13.57 28.00 -18.78
CA ASP A 423 14.48 26.90 -18.45
C ASP A 423 14.92 26.93 -16.98
N SER A 424 13.96 27.14 -16.09
CA SER A 424 14.23 27.34 -14.67
C SER A 424 14.87 26.09 -14.05
N PRO A 425 15.93 26.24 -13.23
CA PRO A 425 16.51 25.14 -12.46
C PRO A 425 15.53 24.58 -11.40
N ASN A 426 14.44 25.31 -11.11
CA ASN A 426 13.41 24.96 -10.15
C ASN A 426 12.17 24.32 -10.80
N ARG A 427 12.22 23.98 -12.10
CA ARG A 427 11.12 23.30 -12.81
C ARG A 427 10.61 22.04 -12.09
N TRP A 428 11.52 21.29 -11.48
CA TRP A 428 11.27 20.01 -10.82
C TRP A 428 10.20 20.08 -9.70
N PHE A 429 9.95 21.26 -9.11
CA PHE A 429 8.87 21.42 -8.12
C PHE A 429 7.47 21.15 -8.69
N LEU A 430 7.27 21.33 -10.00
CA LEU A 430 5.98 21.24 -10.68
C LEU A 430 5.93 20.18 -11.80
N GLU A 431 7.03 19.50 -12.10
CA GLU A 431 7.11 18.58 -13.25
C GLU A 431 6.20 17.36 -13.15
N MET A 432 5.75 17.03 -11.93
CA MET A 432 4.79 15.98 -11.66
C MET A 432 3.36 16.33 -12.09
N ILE A 433 3.08 17.57 -12.51
CA ILE A 433 1.78 17.97 -13.05
C ILE A 433 1.57 17.34 -14.44
N GLN A 434 0.38 16.81 -14.69
CA GLN A 434 0.00 16.22 -15.97
C GLN A 434 0.20 17.22 -17.13
N GLY A 435 0.90 16.83 -18.20
CA GLY A 435 1.19 17.70 -19.35
C GLY A 435 2.44 18.58 -19.21
N ALA A 436 3.17 18.52 -18.08
CA ALA A 436 4.34 19.38 -17.85
C ALA A 436 5.56 19.03 -18.73
N ASP A 437 5.71 17.77 -19.14
CA ASP A 437 6.83 17.35 -20.00
C ASP A 437 6.51 17.70 -21.45
N GLU A 438 5.29 17.41 -21.90
CA GLU A 438 4.80 17.74 -23.22
C GLU A 438 4.84 19.25 -23.49
N PHE A 439 4.53 20.06 -22.47
CA PHE A 439 4.66 21.52 -22.54
C PHE A 439 6.13 21.96 -22.67
N TYR A 440 7.03 21.41 -21.85
CA TYR A 440 8.46 21.74 -21.89
C TYR A 440 9.12 21.32 -23.22
N GLU A 441 8.74 20.16 -23.76
CA GLU A 441 9.23 19.66 -25.06
C GLU A 441 8.69 20.46 -26.25
N GLY A 442 7.68 21.31 -26.06
CA GLY A 442 7.03 22.08 -27.13
C GLY A 442 5.93 21.32 -27.87
N ASN A 443 5.51 20.16 -27.35
CA ASN A 443 4.46 19.31 -27.91
C ASN A 443 3.04 19.76 -27.48
N ALA A 444 2.93 20.65 -26.49
CA ALA A 444 1.67 21.22 -26.01
C ALA A 444 1.75 22.75 -25.86
N ARG A 445 0.60 23.44 -26.01
CA ARG A 445 0.49 24.91 -25.86
C ARG A 445 0.36 25.38 -24.40
N GLY A 446 0.13 24.46 -23.48
CA GLY A 446 -0.06 24.72 -22.06
C GLY A 446 -0.04 23.41 -21.27
N VAL A 447 -0.06 23.49 -19.94
CA VAL A 447 0.04 22.34 -19.06
C VAL A 447 -1.36 21.79 -18.76
N SER A 448 -1.69 20.62 -19.32
CA SER A 448 -3.04 20.05 -19.30
C SER A 448 -3.62 19.79 -17.90
N GLY A 449 -2.76 19.58 -16.91
CA GLY A 449 -3.10 19.37 -15.51
C GLY A 449 -3.48 20.65 -14.77
N ILE A 450 -3.16 21.83 -15.31
CA ILE A 450 -3.52 23.12 -14.71
C ILE A 450 -4.81 23.64 -15.35
N ARG A 451 -5.93 23.41 -14.66
CA ARG A 451 -7.28 23.73 -15.17
C ARG A 451 -7.90 24.86 -14.38
N VAL A 452 -8.05 26.01 -15.02
CA VAL A 452 -8.86 27.10 -14.47
C VAL A 452 -10.34 26.76 -14.66
N ILE A 453 -11.09 26.75 -13.55
CA ILE A 453 -12.53 26.50 -13.56
C ILE A 453 -13.28 27.83 -13.64
N ASN A 454 -12.81 28.84 -12.90
CA ASN A 454 -13.21 30.24 -12.97
C ASN A 454 -12.15 31.10 -12.27
N ASP A 455 -12.33 32.43 -12.26
CA ASP A 455 -11.41 33.42 -11.67
C ASP A 455 -10.89 33.07 -10.26
N TYR A 456 -11.66 32.31 -9.47
CA TYR A 456 -11.31 31.98 -8.08
C TYR A 456 -11.25 30.47 -7.79
N ASN A 457 -11.25 29.62 -8.82
CA ASN A 457 -11.18 28.17 -8.66
C ASN A 457 -10.21 27.56 -9.68
N LEU A 458 -9.24 26.79 -9.18
CA LEU A 458 -8.21 26.14 -9.96
C LEU A 458 -8.14 24.65 -9.58
N LYS A 459 -7.95 23.78 -10.57
CA LYS A 459 -7.55 22.39 -10.35
C LYS A 459 -6.12 22.17 -10.83
N ILE A 460 -5.35 21.38 -10.08
CA ILE A 460 -4.04 20.87 -10.47
C ILE A 460 -4.08 19.34 -10.43
N ILE A 461 -3.79 18.71 -11.55
CA ILE A 461 -3.85 17.24 -11.71
C ILE A 461 -2.43 16.70 -11.86
N LEU A 462 -2.07 15.73 -11.02
CA LEU A 462 -0.76 15.09 -11.01
C LEU A 462 -0.70 13.85 -11.91
N LYS A 463 0.50 13.48 -12.36
CA LYS A 463 0.78 12.24 -13.12
C LYS A 463 0.72 10.98 -12.24
N TYR A 464 0.96 11.13 -10.94
CA TYR A 464 0.97 10.06 -9.95
C TYR A 464 0.63 10.64 -8.55
N PRO A 465 0.14 9.83 -7.60
CA PRO A 465 -0.20 10.32 -6.26
C PRO A 465 1.04 10.85 -5.55
N TYR A 466 0.98 12.06 -5.02
CA TYR A 466 2.08 12.67 -4.27
C TYR A 466 1.57 13.68 -3.24
N SER A 467 1.42 13.22 -2.00
CA SER A 467 0.81 14.01 -0.92
C SER A 467 1.64 15.24 -0.54
N SER A 468 2.97 15.16 -0.64
CA SER A 468 3.90 16.27 -0.41
C SER A 468 3.90 17.33 -1.50
N PHE A 469 3.14 17.16 -2.60
CA PHE A 469 3.04 18.16 -3.68
C PHE A 469 2.66 19.55 -3.15
N ILE A 470 1.79 19.62 -2.13
CA ILE A 470 1.37 20.88 -1.53
C ILE A 470 2.55 21.66 -0.92
N ASN A 471 3.56 20.96 -0.41
CA ASN A 471 4.79 21.56 0.13
C ASN A 471 5.65 22.19 -0.97
N ASN A 472 5.71 21.59 -2.16
CA ASN A 472 6.42 22.18 -3.30
C ASN A 472 5.82 23.53 -3.70
N LEU A 473 4.49 23.67 -3.62
CA LEU A 473 3.80 24.92 -3.95
C LEU A 473 4.09 26.06 -2.97
N ALA A 474 4.60 25.76 -1.77
CA ALA A 474 4.99 26.77 -0.77
C ALA A 474 6.41 27.30 -1.00
N HIS A 475 7.20 26.68 -1.88
CA HIS A 475 8.53 27.16 -2.22
C HIS A 475 8.47 28.51 -2.96
N CYS A 476 9.48 29.38 -2.74
CA CYS A 476 9.46 30.73 -3.30
C CYS A 476 9.43 30.74 -4.84
N SER A 477 10.01 29.76 -5.51
CA SER A 477 9.97 29.64 -6.98
C SER A 477 8.55 29.45 -7.53
N CYS A 478 7.61 29.00 -6.69
CA CYS A 478 6.19 28.82 -7.02
C CYS A 478 5.36 30.10 -6.73
N SER A 479 6.01 31.25 -6.60
CA SER A 479 5.34 32.53 -6.37
C SER A 479 4.48 32.95 -7.57
N ILE A 480 3.36 33.61 -7.29
CA ILE A 480 2.44 34.08 -8.32
C ILE A 480 2.85 35.48 -8.75
N LEU A 481 3.09 35.65 -10.05
CA LEU A 481 3.60 36.88 -10.65
C LEU A 481 2.64 37.44 -11.71
N PRO A 482 2.57 38.77 -11.87
CA PRO A 482 1.77 39.39 -12.91
C PRO A 482 2.44 39.26 -14.27
N LYS A 483 1.75 38.63 -15.23
CA LYS A 483 2.24 38.40 -16.60
C LYS A 483 2.76 39.67 -17.27
N GLU A 484 2.09 40.79 -17.06
CA GLU A 484 2.41 42.07 -17.68
C GLU A 484 3.73 42.69 -17.20
N CYS A 485 4.28 42.27 -16.05
CA CYS A 485 5.53 42.79 -15.49
C CYS A 485 6.72 41.84 -15.65
N ILE A 486 6.56 40.70 -16.33
CA ILE A 486 7.55 39.62 -16.28
C ILE A 486 8.87 39.95 -16.97
N HIS A 487 8.84 40.87 -17.95
CA HIS A 487 10.03 41.30 -18.68
C HIS A 487 10.99 42.16 -17.84
N SER A 488 10.50 42.74 -16.74
CA SER A 488 11.30 43.59 -15.84
C SER A 488 11.45 42.97 -14.44
N VAL A 489 11.31 41.65 -14.33
CA VAL A 489 11.27 40.96 -13.02
C VAL A 489 12.60 41.07 -12.24
N ASN A 490 13.73 41.24 -12.92
CA ASN A 490 15.03 41.41 -12.25
C ASN A 490 15.38 42.88 -11.96
N GLU A 491 14.73 43.81 -12.64
CA GLU A 491 14.99 45.26 -12.55
C GLU A 491 14.00 45.96 -11.62
N SER A 492 12.73 45.56 -11.66
CA SER A 492 11.62 46.14 -10.90
C SER A 492 10.56 45.07 -10.63
N PRO A 493 10.87 44.10 -9.74
CA PRO A 493 9.98 42.98 -9.45
C PRO A 493 8.64 43.47 -8.88
N VAL A 494 7.55 42.93 -9.43
CA VAL A 494 6.19 43.11 -8.91
C VAL A 494 5.70 41.76 -8.43
N GLY A 495 5.38 41.66 -7.15
CA GLY A 495 4.86 40.45 -6.55
C GLY A 495 3.54 40.70 -5.80
N ALA A 496 3.28 39.84 -4.82
CA ALA A 496 2.05 39.83 -4.03
C ALA A 496 2.33 39.63 -2.52
N GLY A 497 3.57 39.87 -2.09
CA GLY A 497 4.00 39.76 -0.69
C GLY A 497 3.71 41.02 0.14
N PRO A 498 4.01 40.99 1.46
CA PRO A 498 3.75 42.09 2.40
C PRO A 498 4.61 43.34 2.18
N TYR A 499 5.70 43.24 1.41
CA TYR A 499 6.55 44.35 1.01
C TYR A 499 6.55 44.52 -0.51
N LYS A 500 6.79 45.74 -1.01
CA LYS A 500 6.97 46.05 -2.43
C LYS A 500 8.37 46.60 -2.70
N PHE A 501 8.89 46.33 -3.89
CA PHE A 501 10.18 46.83 -4.36
C PHE A 501 10.14 48.35 -4.61
N VAL A 502 11.16 49.05 -4.13
CA VAL A 502 11.33 50.50 -4.33
C VAL A 502 12.50 50.78 -5.27
N SER A 503 13.70 50.32 -4.90
CA SER A 503 14.92 50.60 -5.66
C SER A 503 16.03 49.61 -5.34
N LYS A 504 16.95 49.45 -6.29
CA LYS A 504 18.22 48.76 -6.14
C LYS A 504 19.34 49.64 -6.68
N ASP A 505 20.40 49.81 -5.91
CA ASP A 505 21.67 50.42 -6.35
C ASP A 505 22.83 49.45 -6.10
N ASP A 506 24.08 49.89 -6.32
CA ASP A 506 25.27 49.06 -6.14
C ASP A 506 25.55 48.68 -4.67
N LYS A 507 24.89 49.32 -3.71
CA LYS A 507 25.12 49.16 -2.27
C LYS A 507 23.96 48.53 -1.53
N LYS A 508 22.71 48.79 -1.96
CA LYS A 508 21.51 48.34 -1.24
C LYS A 508 20.29 48.10 -2.13
N ILE A 509 19.39 47.26 -1.60
CA ILE A 509 18.02 47.05 -2.08
C ILE A 509 17.06 47.59 -1.03
N ILE A 510 16.02 48.32 -1.47
CA ILE A 510 15.02 48.93 -0.59
C ILE A 510 13.64 48.36 -0.89
N PHE A 511 12.96 47.91 0.17
CA PHE A 511 11.56 47.53 0.15
C PHE A 511 10.74 48.41 1.09
N GLU A 512 9.49 48.67 0.72
CA GLU A 512 8.53 49.36 1.59
C GLU A 512 7.29 48.49 1.81
N LYS A 513 6.62 48.65 2.96
CA LYS A 513 5.43 47.86 3.26
C LYS A 513 4.32 48.08 2.23
N MET A 514 3.54 47.04 1.97
CA MET A 514 2.30 47.15 1.20
C MET A 514 1.15 47.59 2.13
N GLU A 515 0.76 48.86 2.04
CA GLU A 515 -0.41 49.37 2.75
C GLU A 515 -1.69 48.63 2.33
N GLY A 516 -2.54 48.32 3.31
CA GLY A 516 -3.77 47.56 3.10
C GLY A 516 -3.54 46.10 2.70
N TYR A 517 -2.38 45.51 3.02
CA TYR A 517 -2.08 44.12 2.66
C TYR A 517 -3.15 43.15 3.21
N PRO A 518 -3.84 42.37 2.36
CA PRO A 518 -5.03 41.60 2.77
C PRO A 518 -4.79 40.53 3.84
N LEU A 519 -3.55 40.08 4.03
CA LEU A 519 -3.18 39.05 5.02
C LEU A 519 -2.58 39.63 6.30
N GLY A 520 -2.60 40.96 6.47
CA GLY A 520 -2.09 41.67 7.64
C GLY A 520 -0.83 42.46 7.32
N GLU A 521 -0.86 43.77 7.54
CA GLU A 521 0.26 44.67 7.21
C GLU A 521 1.52 44.34 8.01
N ALA A 522 2.66 44.53 7.34
CA ALA A 522 3.94 44.48 8.02
C ALA A 522 4.07 45.64 9.03
N LEU A 523 4.68 45.35 10.18
CA LEU A 523 4.83 46.32 11.26
C LEU A 523 5.95 47.34 11.02
N ILE A 524 6.99 46.98 10.25
CA ILE A 524 8.07 47.88 9.83
C ILE A 524 7.79 48.47 8.46
N ASP A 525 8.01 49.79 8.30
CA ASP A 525 7.70 50.52 7.06
C ASP A 525 8.70 50.27 5.93
N THR A 526 9.99 50.10 6.24
CA THR A 526 11.04 49.98 5.22
C THR A 526 12.09 48.92 5.61
N ILE A 527 12.45 48.06 4.66
CA ILE A 527 13.58 47.14 4.76
C ILE A 527 14.70 47.66 3.85
N GLU A 528 15.90 47.82 4.38
CA GLU A 528 17.11 48.06 3.58
C GLU A 528 18.05 46.86 3.70
N ILE A 529 18.38 46.26 2.55
CA ILE A 529 19.32 45.15 2.46
C ILE A 529 20.61 45.65 1.82
N PHE A 530 21.70 45.70 2.58
CA PHE A 530 23.04 46.02 2.08
C PHE A 530 23.65 44.81 1.38
N ILE A 531 24.30 45.04 0.23
CA ILE A 531 24.81 43.97 -0.67
C ILE A 531 26.34 43.90 -0.76
N ASP A 532 27.06 44.71 0.01
CA ASP A 532 28.53 44.73 0.04
C ASP A 532 29.17 43.77 1.07
N MET A 533 28.42 43.36 2.12
CA MET A 533 28.85 42.45 3.22
C MET A 533 30.19 42.83 3.89
N GLU A 534 30.66 44.08 3.73
CA GLU A 534 31.91 44.56 4.29
C GLU A 534 31.71 45.06 5.72
N ASP A 535 32.58 44.64 6.64
CA ASP A 535 32.58 45.06 8.05
C ASP A 535 31.24 44.89 8.80
N ASP A 536 30.40 43.93 8.38
CA ASP A 536 29.06 43.70 8.94
C ASP A 536 29.05 43.56 10.47
N THR A 537 30.07 42.95 11.04
CA THR A 537 30.19 42.82 12.51
C THR A 537 30.37 44.18 13.18
N GLU A 538 31.18 45.08 12.61
CA GLU A 538 31.32 46.44 13.12
C GLU A 538 30.06 47.26 12.87
N LYS A 539 29.49 47.18 11.65
CA LYS A 539 28.23 47.86 11.30
C LYS A 539 27.10 47.46 12.24
N PHE A 540 26.99 46.18 12.58
CA PHE A 540 26.03 45.70 13.58
C PHE A 540 26.33 46.26 14.98
N ILE A 541 27.57 46.19 15.46
CA ILE A 541 27.93 46.71 16.79
C ILE A 541 27.66 48.22 16.90
N ASN A 542 27.88 48.98 15.82
CA ASN A 542 27.61 50.41 15.73
C ASN A 542 26.13 50.77 15.54
N GLY A 543 25.24 49.78 15.37
CA GLY A 543 23.80 50.01 15.17
C GLY A 543 23.40 50.39 13.74
N GLU A 544 24.29 50.23 12.75
CA GLU A 544 23.98 50.44 11.33
C GLU A 544 23.20 49.25 10.73
N LEU A 545 23.44 48.04 11.25
CA LEU A 545 22.67 46.82 10.94
C LEU A 545 21.81 46.40 12.12
N ASP A 546 20.55 46.06 11.83
CA ASP A 546 19.58 45.55 12.80
C ASP A 546 19.69 44.04 13.03
N TYR A 547 20.27 43.31 12.08
CA TYR A 547 20.45 41.86 12.09
C TYR A 547 21.85 41.47 11.63
N ILE A 548 22.40 40.42 12.25
CA ILE A 548 23.64 39.79 11.83
C ILE A 548 23.58 38.27 11.97
N ALA A 549 24.12 37.56 10.96
CA ALA A 549 24.40 36.15 11.05
C ALA A 549 25.65 35.90 11.92
N VAL A 550 25.51 35.03 12.91
CA VAL A 550 26.55 34.68 13.87
C VAL A 550 27.25 33.39 13.42
N ASN A 551 28.57 33.42 13.38
CA ASN A 551 29.42 32.31 12.96
C ASN A 551 30.66 32.22 13.86
N GLY A 552 31.48 31.19 13.67
CA GLY A 552 32.65 30.93 14.51
C GLY A 552 33.71 32.04 14.53
N SER A 553 33.67 33.00 13.60
CA SER A 553 34.63 34.12 13.55
C SER A 553 34.17 35.38 14.30
N ASN A 554 32.85 35.56 14.52
CA ASN A 554 32.30 36.74 15.19
C ASN A 554 31.55 36.46 16.49
N ILE A 555 31.28 35.19 16.82
CA ILE A 555 30.47 34.80 17.98
C ILE A 555 30.96 35.40 19.30
N ASP A 556 32.27 35.33 19.58
CA ASP A 556 32.83 35.84 20.83
C ASP A 556 32.65 37.35 20.92
N LYS A 557 32.94 38.07 19.82
CA LYS A 557 32.79 39.52 19.75
C LYS A 557 31.34 39.99 19.94
N ILE A 558 30.37 39.30 19.34
CA ILE A 558 28.94 39.62 19.50
C ILE A 558 28.48 39.36 20.94
N LYS A 559 28.92 38.27 21.56
CA LYS A 559 28.63 37.95 22.96
C LYS A 559 29.26 38.96 23.93
N ASP A 560 30.49 39.36 23.69
CA ASP A 560 31.22 40.35 24.52
C ASP A 560 30.52 41.72 24.51
N MET A 561 29.84 42.06 23.42
CA MET A 561 29.00 43.27 23.31
C MET A 561 27.63 43.13 23.98
N GLY A 562 27.34 41.97 24.58
CA GLY A 562 26.14 41.71 25.36
C GLY A 562 24.88 41.53 24.51
N TYR A 563 25.01 40.93 23.32
CA TYR A 563 23.88 40.48 22.51
C TYR A 563 23.59 38.99 22.74
N ASP A 564 22.30 38.66 22.75
CA ASP A 564 21.84 37.28 22.80
C ASP A 564 22.03 36.60 21.44
N ILE A 565 22.51 35.35 21.46
CA ILE A 565 22.66 34.54 20.25
C ILE A 565 21.45 33.62 20.15
N HIS A 566 20.63 33.84 19.13
CA HIS A 566 19.52 32.98 18.77
C HIS A 566 20.01 31.88 17.85
N LYS A 567 19.42 30.69 17.96
CA LYS A 567 19.77 29.53 17.15
C LYS A 567 18.52 28.84 16.64
N THR A 568 18.46 28.60 15.33
CA THR A 568 17.46 27.76 14.67
C THR A 568 18.16 26.58 14.00
N GLU A 569 17.81 25.35 14.39
CA GLU A 569 18.23 24.17 13.62
C GLU A 569 17.44 24.14 12.31
N CYS A 570 18.17 24.14 11.19
CA CYS A 570 17.57 24.13 9.88
C CYS A 570 17.39 22.71 9.38
N ILE A 571 16.49 22.56 8.43
CA ILE A 571 16.42 21.37 7.60
C ILE A 571 17.59 21.48 6.63
N GLY A 572 18.75 21.03 7.07
CA GLY A 572 19.96 21.14 6.29
C GLY A 572 21.05 20.23 6.79
N MET A 573 21.90 19.81 5.86
CA MET A 573 23.02 18.92 6.12
C MET A 573 24.28 19.51 5.53
N ARG A 574 25.36 19.46 6.31
CA ARG A 574 26.71 19.79 5.88
C ARG A 574 27.56 18.53 5.82
N PHE A 575 28.27 18.38 4.72
CA PHE A 575 29.01 17.16 4.43
C PHE A 575 30.20 17.43 3.51
N ILE A 576 31.14 16.49 3.47
CA ILE A 576 32.13 16.40 2.41
C ILE A 576 31.59 15.44 1.36
N SER A 577 31.47 15.90 0.13
CA SER A 577 31.02 15.06 -0.98
C SER A 577 32.20 14.31 -1.58
N PHE A 578 32.00 13.01 -1.82
CA PHE A 578 32.84 12.28 -2.75
C PHE A 578 32.46 12.69 -4.18
N ASN A 579 33.45 12.90 -5.04
CA ASN A 579 33.23 13.23 -6.45
C ASN A 579 33.31 11.97 -7.31
N PHE A 580 32.17 11.44 -7.74
CA PHE A 580 32.07 10.20 -8.51
C PHE A 580 32.54 10.33 -9.97
N ARG A 581 32.95 11.53 -10.39
CA ARG A 581 33.72 11.72 -11.63
C ARG A 581 35.18 11.30 -11.49
N SER A 582 35.71 11.30 -10.26
CA SER A 582 37.09 10.91 -9.99
C SER A 582 37.32 9.43 -10.32
N ARG A 583 38.52 9.15 -10.83
CA ARG A 583 39.00 7.78 -11.11
C ARG A 583 39.81 7.21 -9.96
N ASN A 584 39.85 7.87 -8.81
CA ASN A 584 40.61 7.40 -7.65
C ASN A 584 39.94 6.18 -7.01
N ASP A 585 40.70 5.12 -6.77
CA ASP A 585 40.20 3.86 -6.21
C ASP A 585 39.57 4.02 -4.81
N ILE A 586 40.03 5.00 -4.03
CA ILE A 586 39.42 5.32 -2.73
C ILE A 586 37.99 5.84 -2.90
N ILE A 587 37.72 6.59 -3.98
CA ILE A 587 36.41 7.17 -4.25
C ILE A 587 35.46 6.11 -4.80
N SER A 588 35.93 5.23 -5.70
CA SER A 588 35.11 4.18 -6.30
C SER A 588 34.79 3.03 -5.33
N ASN A 589 35.66 2.74 -4.37
CA ASN A 589 35.48 1.65 -3.41
C ASN A 589 34.63 2.06 -2.19
N ARG A 590 33.45 1.43 -2.03
CA ARG A 590 32.53 1.71 -0.92
C ARG A 590 33.16 1.54 0.47
N TYR A 591 34.06 0.56 0.64
CA TYR A 591 34.70 0.30 1.93
C TYR A 591 35.69 1.41 2.28
N CYS A 592 36.39 1.96 1.30
CA CYS A 592 37.24 3.13 1.51
C CYS A 592 36.41 4.34 1.96
N ARG A 593 35.27 4.61 1.30
CA ARG A 593 34.36 5.71 1.69
C ARG A 593 33.84 5.54 3.13
N GLN A 594 33.41 4.32 3.49
CA GLN A 594 32.99 3.98 4.86
C GLN A 594 34.11 4.20 5.88
N ALA A 595 35.34 3.76 5.57
CA ALA A 595 36.50 3.96 6.43
C ALA A 595 36.82 5.44 6.63
N LEU A 596 36.74 6.26 5.58
CA LEU A 596 36.94 7.71 5.68
C LEU A 596 35.86 8.37 6.54
N ASN A 597 34.61 7.95 6.45
CA ASN A 597 33.51 8.47 7.27
C ASN A 597 33.74 8.19 8.77
N LEU A 598 34.16 6.97 9.11
CA LEU A 598 34.51 6.57 10.49
C LEU A 598 35.78 7.23 11.02
N CYS A 599 36.60 7.84 10.16
CA CYS A 599 37.88 8.43 10.55
C CYS A 599 37.75 9.88 11.01
N VAL A 600 36.75 10.61 10.50
CA VAL A 600 36.62 12.06 10.67
C VAL A 600 36.10 12.43 12.06
N ASP A 601 36.76 13.38 12.71
CA ASP A 601 36.39 13.91 14.02
C ASP A 601 35.36 15.04 13.89
N LYS A 602 34.08 14.64 13.84
CA LYS A 602 32.94 15.55 13.66
C LYS A 602 32.78 16.52 14.83
N GLU A 603 32.96 16.05 16.06
CA GLU A 603 32.89 16.87 17.27
C GLU A 603 33.96 17.97 17.25
N ARG A 604 35.20 17.63 16.88
CA ARG A 604 36.28 18.60 16.72
C ARG A 604 35.99 19.61 15.62
N ILE A 605 35.47 19.16 14.47
CA ILE A 605 35.04 20.06 13.39
C ILE A 605 33.97 21.04 13.88
N ILE A 606 32.94 20.55 14.55
CA ILE A 606 31.84 21.39 15.06
C ILE A 606 32.37 22.44 16.05
N LYS A 607 33.27 22.04 16.95
CA LYS A 607 33.87 22.94 17.93
C LYS A 607 34.81 23.97 17.30
N GLU A 608 35.78 23.53 16.50
CA GLU A 608 36.88 24.39 16.01
C GLU A 608 36.52 25.20 14.76
N ALA A 609 35.74 24.61 13.83
CA ALA A 609 35.36 25.25 12.57
C ALA A 609 34.04 26.02 12.67
N PHE A 610 33.03 25.48 13.36
CA PHE A 610 31.71 26.12 13.51
C PHE A 610 31.50 26.84 14.85
N GLY A 611 32.46 26.80 15.77
CA GLY A 611 32.33 27.45 17.08
C GLY A 611 31.26 26.84 17.99
N GLY A 612 30.92 25.55 17.78
CA GLY A 612 29.87 24.86 18.52
C GLY A 612 28.43 25.24 18.12
N LEU A 613 28.26 25.96 17.00
CA LEU A 613 26.95 26.47 16.57
C LEU A 613 26.09 25.45 15.83
N GLU A 614 26.68 24.47 15.15
CA GLU A 614 25.96 23.40 14.45
C GLU A 614 25.79 22.13 15.33
N THR A 615 24.86 21.25 14.96
CA THR A 615 24.62 19.96 15.65
C THR A 615 25.19 18.81 14.83
N GLU A 616 25.63 17.72 15.47
CA GLU A 616 26.17 16.57 14.73
C GLU A 616 25.09 15.91 13.85
N ALA A 617 25.44 15.61 12.60
CA ALA A 617 24.56 14.89 11.69
C ALA A 617 24.54 13.39 12.03
N LYS A 618 23.36 12.92 12.44
CA LYS A 618 23.11 11.50 12.80
C LYS A 618 22.68 10.63 11.61
N GLY A 619 22.38 11.26 10.48
CA GLY A 619 21.86 10.64 9.27
C GLY A 619 22.08 11.54 8.05
N ALA A 620 21.72 11.05 6.88
CA ALA A 620 21.73 11.84 5.66
C ALA A 620 20.51 12.76 5.55
N ILE A 621 19.46 12.48 6.32
CA ILE A 621 18.25 13.29 6.44
C ILE A 621 18.22 13.92 7.84
N PRO A 622 17.98 15.24 7.98
CA PRO A 622 17.91 15.91 9.27
C PRO A 622 16.86 15.27 10.20
N SER A 623 17.16 15.24 11.50
CA SER A 623 16.29 14.62 12.52
C SER A 623 14.91 15.26 12.64
N SER A 624 14.75 16.48 12.14
CA SER A 624 13.47 17.19 12.06
C SER A 624 12.53 16.62 11.00
N LEU A 625 13.05 15.90 10.00
CA LEU A 625 12.27 15.25 8.93
C LEU A 625 12.14 13.73 9.12
N LEU A 626 13.16 13.10 9.69
CA LEU A 626 13.21 11.65 9.89
C LEU A 626 13.84 11.33 11.25
N GLU A 627 13.14 10.54 12.06
CA GLU A 627 13.66 10.15 13.37
C GLU A 627 14.88 9.22 13.21
N ASN A 628 16.07 9.72 13.53
CA ASN A 628 17.32 8.98 13.39
C ASN A 628 17.50 7.94 14.51
N ARG A 629 17.34 6.65 14.17
CA ARG A 629 17.47 5.52 15.11
C ARG A 629 18.89 4.93 15.22
N ARG A 630 19.91 5.57 14.62
CA ARG A 630 21.23 4.95 14.35
C ARG A 630 22.45 5.73 14.85
N ASP A 631 22.38 6.19 16.11
CA ASP A 631 23.46 6.95 16.78
C ASP A 631 24.84 6.22 16.84
N SER A 632 24.92 4.91 16.58
CA SER A 632 26.17 4.13 16.71
C SER A 632 27.04 4.07 15.45
N ASP A 633 26.46 4.18 14.26
CA ASP A 633 27.10 3.65 13.05
C ASP A 633 28.09 4.63 12.39
N CYS A 634 27.95 5.93 12.69
CA CYS A 634 28.77 6.99 12.10
C CYS A 634 29.70 7.70 13.11
N LYS A 635 29.86 7.14 14.32
CA LYS A 635 30.80 7.67 15.32
C LYS A 635 32.25 7.36 14.94
N ARG A 636 33.16 8.28 15.26
CA ARG A 636 34.58 8.13 14.96
C ARG A 636 35.15 6.86 15.60
N ASN A 637 35.74 5.99 14.79
CA ASN A 637 36.39 4.75 15.22
C ASN A 637 37.59 4.43 14.32
N ILE A 638 38.76 4.89 14.73
CA ILE A 638 40.01 4.73 13.97
C ILE A 638 40.40 3.26 13.78
N SER A 639 40.21 2.41 14.79
CA SER A 639 40.54 0.99 14.70
C SER A 639 39.69 0.28 13.63
N LYS A 640 38.38 0.52 13.63
CA LYS A 640 37.44 -0.01 12.63
C LYS A 640 37.69 0.59 11.25
N ALA A 641 38.00 1.88 11.16
CA ALA A 641 38.37 2.54 9.91
C ALA A 641 39.62 1.89 9.27
N LYS A 642 40.67 1.61 10.05
CA LYS A 642 41.87 0.89 9.58
C LYS A 642 41.55 -0.53 9.11
N GLU A 643 40.71 -1.25 9.84
CA GLU A 643 40.29 -2.60 9.48
C GLU A 643 39.53 -2.62 8.14
N ILE A 644 38.54 -1.73 7.97
CA ILE A 644 37.74 -1.62 6.75
C ILE A 644 38.62 -1.17 5.58
N MET A 645 39.52 -0.19 5.80
CA MET A 645 40.46 0.26 4.79
C MET A 645 41.40 -0.86 4.35
N TYR A 646 41.92 -1.68 5.28
CA TYR A 646 42.73 -2.85 4.95
C TYR A 646 41.94 -3.88 4.13
N LYS A 647 40.70 -4.19 4.54
CA LYS A 647 39.80 -5.10 3.83
C LYS A 647 39.42 -4.63 2.43
N SER A 648 39.47 -3.32 2.16
CA SER A 648 39.18 -2.76 0.83
C SER A 648 40.18 -3.20 -0.24
N GLY A 649 41.42 -3.57 0.16
CA GLY A 649 42.51 -3.92 -0.75
C GLY A 649 43.16 -2.73 -1.48
N VAL A 650 42.65 -1.50 -1.30
CA VAL A 650 43.17 -0.28 -1.94
C VAL A 650 44.43 0.19 -1.21
N LYS A 651 45.54 0.38 -1.95
CA LYS A 651 46.83 0.79 -1.38
C LYS A 651 47.15 2.26 -1.70
N GLY A 652 47.29 3.06 -0.64
CA GLY A 652 48.09 4.30 -0.59
C GLY A 652 47.93 5.28 -1.75
N SER A 653 46.75 5.87 -1.93
CA SER A 653 46.54 7.01 -2.83
C SER A 653 46.41 8.33 -2.05
N SER A 654 46.74 9.43 -2.72
CA SER A 654 46.44 10.79 -2.26
C SER A 654 45.09 11.21 -2.79
N LEU A 655 44.33 11.95 -1.99
CA LEU A 655 43.10 12.63 -2.40
C LEU A 655 43.35 14.13 -2.54
N THR A 656 42.58 14.80 -3.38
CA THR A 656 42.54 16.27 -3.51
C THR A 656 41.19 16.80 -3.06
N MET A 657 41.19 17.76 -2.13
CA MET A 657 40.00 18.45 -1.65
C MET A 657 40.01 19.92 -2.05
N ASN A 658 38.94 20.37 -2.70
CA ASN A 658 38.73 21.79 -2.99
C ASN A 658 38.03 22.49 -1.83
N ILE A 659 38.54 23.66 -1.44
CA ILE A 659 37.92 24.57 -0.49
C ILE A 659 37.76 25.98 -1.07
N ILE A 660 36.76 26.71 -0.58
CA ILE A 660 36.59 28.13 -0.87
C ILE A 660 37.70 28.90 -0.15
N LYS A 661 38.45 29.69 -0.94
CA LYS A 661 39.49 30.59 -0.45
C LYS A 661 38.92 31.59 0.56
N LYS A 662 39.62 31.76 1.69
CA LYS A 662 39.19 32.61 2.82
C LYS A 662 37.81 32.27 3.40
N SER A 663 37.30 31.05 3.20
CA SER A 663 36.09 30.60 3.90
C SER A 663 36.28 30.64 5.42
N PRO A 664 35.29 31.11 6.20
CA PRO A 664 35.41 31.18 7.66
C PRO A 664 35.52 29.80 8.34
N PHE A 665 35.11 28.72 7.67
CA PHE A 665 35.11 27.37 8.24
C PHE A 665 35.83 26.30 7.38
N GLN A 666 35.79 26.39 6.04
CA GLN A 666 36.25 25.27 5.18
C GLN A 666 37.74 24.95 5.33
N GLY A 667 38.60 25.96 5.53
CA GLY A 667 40.03 25.75 5.75
C GLY A 667 40.32 24.93 7.01
N LYS A 668 39.62 25.22 8.10
CA LYS A 668 39.74 24.45 9.36
C LYS A 668 39.25 23.01 9.19
N ILE A 669 38.12 22.81 8.50
CA ILE A 669 37.60 21.46 8.20
C ILE A 669 38.64 20.66 7.42
N ALA A 670 39.18 21.22 6.34
CA ALA A 670 40.12 20.51 5.48
C ALA A 670 41.41 20.13 6.21
N GLN A 671 41.90 20.95 7.15
CA GLN A 671 43.06 20.60 7.98
C GLN A 671 42.77 19.47 8.96
N ILE A 672 41.62 19.50 9.66
CA ILE A 672 41.22 18.42 10.57
C ILE A 672 41.07 17.10 9.80
N VAL A 673 40.41 17.14 8.63
CA VAL A 673 40.23 15.96 7.78
C VAL A 673 41.57 15.45 7.25
N LYS A 674 42.51 16.34 6.89
CA LYS A 674 43.86 15.96 6.47
C LYS A 674 44.63 15.25 7.58
N GLU A 675 44.53 15.73 8.82
CA GLU A 675 45.11 15.07 9.99
C GLU A 675 44.47 13.69 10.21
N ASN A 676 43.14 13.60 10.17
CA ASN A 676 42.41 12.36 10.39
C ASN A 676 42.72 11.31 9.32
N PHE A 677 42.65 11.65 8.02
CA PHE A 677 42.94 10.71 6.94
C PHE A 677 44.35 10.14 7.02
N LYS A 678 45.32 10.93 7.49
CA LYS A 678 46.69 10.48 7.73
C LYS A 678 46.76 9.38 8.81
N GLU A 679 45.86 9.38 9.80
CA GLU A 679 45.80 8.34 10.84
C GLU A 679 45.50 6.96 10.27
N ILE A 680 44.82 6.88 9.12
CA ILE A 680 44.52 5.63 8.40
C ILE A 680 45.35 5.43 7.13
N GLY A 681 46.37 6.26 6.91
CA GLY A 681 47.32 6.12 5.81
C GLY A 681 46.91 6.74 4.47
N VAL A 682 45.93 7.66 4.47
CA VAL A 682 45.49 8.40 3.27
C VAL A 682 46.03 9.83 3.33
N ASN A 683 46.67 10.28 2.24
CA ASN A 683 47.17 11.66 2.14
C ASN A 683 46.09 12.58 1.54
N LEU A 684 45.98 13.81 2.04
CA LEU A 684 45.04 14.81 1.51
C LEU A 684 45.76 16.09 1.08
N ASN A 685 45.60 16.46 -0.18
CA ASN A 685 46.02 17.73 -0.77
C ASN A 685 44.85 18.71 -0.74
N ILE A 686 45.08 19.94 -0.32
CA ILE A 686 44.04 20.97 -0.20
C ILE A 686 44.30 22.01 -1.29
N VAL A 687 43.27 22.33 -2.07
CA VAL A 687 43.32 23.32 -3.15
C VAL A 687 42.29 24.42 -2.86
N GLU A 688 42.73 25.67 -2.88
CA GLU A 688 41.86 26.83 -2.67
C GLU A 688 41.31 27.33 -4.01
N ILE A 689 40.00 27.50 -4.07
CA ILE A 689 39.26 27.99 -5.24
C ILE A 689 38.53 29.28 -4.88
N GLU A 690 38.45 30.22 -5.82
CA GLU A 690 37.70 31.47 -5.65
C GLU A 690 36.20 31.19 -5.48
N SER A 691 35.53 31.94 -4.59
CA SER A 691 34.15 31.63 -4.16
C SER A 691 33.14 31.56 -5.31
N LYS A 692 33.25 32.44 -6.32
CA LYS A 692 32.32 32.49 -7.46
C LYS A 692 32.44 31.27 -8.37
N SER A 693 33.62 30.69 -8.48
CA SER A 693 33.89 29.55 -9.36
C SER A 693 33.86 28.20 -8.63
N TYR A 694 33.59 28.18 -7.32
CA TYR A 694 33.74 26.98 -6.49
C TYR A 694 32.94 25.77 -6.97
N TYR A 695 31.70 25.99 -7.41
CA TYR A 695 30.81 24.94 -7.91
C TYR A 695 30.82 24.80 -9.44
N GLU A 696 31.71 25.49 -10.14
CA GLU A 696 31.85 25.32 -11.59
C GLU A 696 32.36 23.91 -11.92
N GLU A 697 31.80 23.34 -12.98
CA GLU A 697 32.10 21.98 -13.42
C GLU A 697 33.60 21.78 -13.71
N ALA A 698 34.31 22.81 -14.17
CA ALA A 698 35.75 22.76 -14.39
C ALA A 698 36.53 22.49 -13.09
N ASN A 699 36.18 23.16 -11.99
CA ASN A 699 36.84 22.97 -10.70
C ASN A 699 36.43 21.65 -10.05
N LEU A 700 35.16 21.26 -10.18
CA LEU A 700 34.67 19.99 -9.65
C LEU A 700 35.31 18.78 -10.34
N LYS A 701 35.71 18.88 -11.62
CA LYS A 701 36.40 17.79 -12.33
C LYS A 701 37.81 17.49 -11.82
N GLU A 702 38.45 18.46 -11.17
CA GLU A 702 39.85 18.39 -10.75
C GLU A 702 40.05 17.99 -9.27
N CYS A 703 38.97 17.62 -8.55
CA CYS A 703 39.04 17.21 -7.15
C CYS A 703 38.41 15.85 -6.88
N ASP A 704 38.87 15.18 -5.83
CA ASP A 704 38.26 13.96 -5.31
C ASP A 704 37.16 14.27 -4.28
N LEU A 705 37.34 15.36 -3.54
CA LEU A 705 36.48 15.79 -2.44
C LEU A 705 36.18 17.30 -2.52
N PHE A 706 35.00 17.69 -2.05
CA PHE A 706 34.66 19.09 -1.84
C PHE A 706 33.66 19.22 -0.68
N ILE A 707 33.62 20.39 -0.04
CA ILE A 707 32.70 20.65 1.08
C ILE A 707 31.40 21.21 0.52
N TYR A 708 30.29 20.65 0.96
CA TYR A 708 28.97 21.06 0.52
C TYR A 708 27.98 21.17 1.69
N GLY A 709 27.00 22.05 1.52
CA GLY A 709 25.88 22.23 2.44
C GLY A 709 24.61 22.28 1.62
N TRP A 710 23.62 21.50 2.05
CA TRP A 710 22.31 21.41 1.42
C TRP A 710 21.25 21.83 2.44
N LEU A 711 20.35 22.71 2.04
CA LEU A 711 19.16 23.08 2.80
C LEU A 711 17.95 22.48 2.09
N GLY A 712 16.95 22.05 2.84
CA GLY A 712 15.71 21.55 2.28
C GLY A 712 14.84 22.65 1.71
N ASP A 713 14.08 22.32 0.68
CA ASP A 713 13.26 23.30 -0.03
C ASP A 713 11.78 23.25 0.39
N SER A 714 11.24 22.04 0.59
CA SER A 714 9.81 21.83 0.86
C SER A 714 9.49 21.35 2.29
N GLY A 715 10.53 21.01 3.06
CA GLY A 715 10.35 20.46 4.40
C GLY A 715 9.83 19.02 4.43
N THR A 716 10.09 18.22 3.39
CA THR A 716 9.78 16.78 3.34
C THR A 716 11.03 15.96 3.04
N ALA A 717 11.08 14.72 3.53
CA ALA A 717 12.29 13.89 3.48
C ALA A 717 12.66 13.47 2.04
N ASP A 718 11.66 13.13 1.23
CA ASP A 718 11.85 12.75 -0.17
C ASP A 718 12.40 13.92 -1.01
N ASN A 719 11.80 15.11 -0.88
CA ASN A 719 12.26 16.31 -1.56
C ASN A 719 13.61 16.79 -1.04
N PHE A 720 13.94 16.56 0.24
CA PHE A 720 15.26 16.88 0.78
C PHE A 720 16.36 16.05 0.11
N ILE A 721 16.14 14.74 -0.06
CA ILE A 721 17.19 13.84 -0.52
C ILE A 721 17.31 13.78 -2.04
N GLU A 722 16.20 13.93 -2.77
CA GLU A 722 16.14 13.80 -4.23
C GLU A 722 17.18 14.63 -4.99
N PRO A 723 17.34 15.94 -4.73
CA PRO A 723 18.26 16.78 -5.49
C PRO A 723 19.72 16.35 -5.32
N LEU A 724 20.04 15.60 -4.26
CA LEU A 724 21.38 15.09 -3.98
C LEU A 724 21.65 13.73 -4.64
N ILE A 725 20.62 12.97 -5.02
CA ILE A 725 20.75 11.61 -5.58
C ILE A 725 20.28 11.49 -7.04
N ASP A 726 19.47 12.42 -7.52
CA ASP A 726 19.11 12.50 -8.94
C ASP A 726 20.31 13.03 -9.75
N ILE A 727 20.77 12.23 -10.71
CA ILE A 727 21.93 12.56 -11.54
C ILE A 727 21.72 13.78 -12.44
N ASN A 728 20.45 14.05 -12.80
CA ASN A 728 20.05 15.14 -13.67
C ASN A 728 19.86 16.45 -12.91
N ASN A 729 19.71 16.40 -11.58
CA ASN A 729 19.53 17.58 -10.77
C ASN A 729 20.85 18.37 -10.65
N ALA A 730 20.77 19.70 -10.75
CA ALA A 730 21.91 20.60 -10.64
C ALA A 730 22.57 20.56 -9.24
N SER A 731 21.82 20.19 -8.21
CA SER A 731 22.29 20.07 -6.83
C SER A 731 23.11 18.80 -6.59
N ASN A 732 23.02 17.77 -7.44
CA ASN A 732 23.86 16.58 -7.38
C ASN A 732 25.25 16.86 -7.96
N ARG A 733 26.02 17.69 -7.24
CA ARG A 733 27.35 18.13 -7.64
C ARG A 733 28.38 17.02 -7.60
N GLY A 734 28.18 16.02 -6.73
CA GLY A 734 29.05 14.84 -6.64
C GLY A 734 28.88 13.85 -7.80
N LYS A 735 27.80 13.98 -8.60
CA LYS A 735 27.43 13.02 -9.65
C LYS A 735 27.29 11.60 -9.11
N TYR A 736 26.81 11.49 -7.86
CA TYR A 736 26.44 10.21 -7.29
C TYR A 736 25.27 9.64 -8.07
N ASN A 737 25.35 8.38 -8.49
CA ASN A 737 24.31 7.74 -9.28
C ASN A 737 24.16 6.28 -8.86
N LYS A 738 23.02 5.98 -8.24
CA LYS A 738 22.60 4.62 -7.94
C LYS A 738 21.15 4.47 -8.36
N SER A 739 20.92 3.81 -9.50
CA SER A 739 19.60 3.73 -10.13
C SER A 739 18.53 3.06 -9.27
N SER A 740 18.91 2.20 -8.31
CA SER A 740 17.98 1.63 -7.33
C SER A 740 17.35 2.69 -6.42
N LEU A 741 18.12 3.71 -6.01
CA LEU A 741 17.65 4.74 -5.08
C LEU A 741 16.56 5.61 -5.70
N MET A 742 16.70 6.01 -6.97
CA MET A 742 15.66 6.81 -7.63
C MET A 742 14.36 6.06 -7.81
N LYS A 743 14.43 4.75 -8.14
CA LYS A 743 13.23 3.90 -8.19
C LYS A 743 12.56 3.84 -6.83
N TYR A 744 13.35 3.62 -5.78
CA TYR A 744 12.86 3.50 -4.42
C TYR A 744 12.28 4.81 -3.88
N LEU A 745 12.92 5.95 -4.15
CA LEU A 745 12.40 7.28 -3.84
C LEU A 745 11.06 7.55 -4.55
N ASN A 746 10.92 7.14 -5.81
CA ASN A 746 9.66 7.27 -6.54
C ASN A 746 8.54 6.41 -5.94
N GLU A 747 8.87 5.26 -5.35
CA GLU A 747 7.92 4.47 -4.55
C GLU A 747 7.54 5.19 -3.25
N CYS A 748 8.51 5.82 -2.56
CA CYS A 748 8.21 6.66 -1.40
C CYS A 748 7.20 7.76 -1.77
N LYS A 749 7.45 8.52 -2.85
CA LYS A 749 6.56 9.60 -3.29
C LYS A 749 5.13 9.14 -3.60
N LYS A 750 4.97 7.94 -4.15
CA LYS A 750 3.67 7.32 -4.47
C LYS A 750 2.98 6.68 -3.27
N THR A 751 3.69 6.58 -2.14
CA THR A 751 3.17 5.94 -0.94
C THR A 751 2.22 6.87 -0.21
N LYS A 752 0.96 6.43 -0.17
CA LYS A 752 -0.19 7.07 0.47
C LYS A 752 -0.07 7.07 2.00
N ASN A 753 0.05 5.88 2.58
CA ASN A 753 0.15 5.68 4.02
C ASN A 753 1.43 6.34 4.60
N PRO A 754 1.29 7.30 5.54
CA PRO A 754 2.43 8.05 6.09
C PRO A 754 3.39 7.19 6.95
N TYR A 755 2.95 6.06 7.50
CA TYR A 755 3.81 5.14 8.25
C TYR A 755 4.67 4.30 7.32
N LYS A 756 4.06 3.73 6.29
CA LYS A 756 4.78 3.03 5.23
C LYS A 756 5.77 3.96 4.53
N TYR A 757 5.39 5.21 4.26
CA TYR A 757 6.29 6.24 3.73
C TYR A 757 7.53 6.41 4.64
N ARG A 758 7.34 6.54 5.95
CA ARG A 758 8.47 6.67 6.91
C ARG A 758 9.38 5.46 6.90
N ASP A 759 8.83 4.25 6.84
CA ASP A 759 9.64 3.02 6.78
C ASP A 759 10.44 2.93 5.47
N LEU A 760 9.81 3.27 4.34
CA LEU A 760 10.49 3.33 3.05
C LEU A 760 11.62 4.35 3.05
N ILE A 761 11.39 5.56 3.58
CA ILE A 761 12.41 6.61 3.71
C ILE A 761 13.55 6.19 4.64
N ASN A 762 13.27 5.53 5.77
CA ASN A 762 14.31 4.99 6.66
C ASN A 762 15.22 3.97 5.95
N ASN A 763 14.63 3.10 5.12
CA ASN A 763 15.35 2.13 4.31
C ASN A 763 16.15 2.81 3.19
N LEU A 764 15.62 3.89 2.60
CA LEU A 764 16.31 4.67 1.57
C LEU A 764 17.56 5.32 2.18
N GLU A 765 17.40 5.95 3.34
CA GLU A 765 18.52 6.54 4.07
C GLU A 765 19.55 5.48 4.48
N LYS A 766 19.09 4.28 4.88
CA LYS A 766 20.00 3.15 5.17
C LYS A 766 20.89 2.85 3.96
N GLU A 767 20.30 2.70 2.79
CA GLU A 767 21.03 2.36 1.58
C GLU A 767 22.03 3.46 1.20
N ILE A 768 21.68 4.72 1.42
CA ILE A 768 22.57 5.87 1.22
C ILE A 768 23.74 5.85 2.20
N ILE A 769 23.48 5.68 3.50
CA ILE A 769 24.53 5.61 4.52
C ILE A 769 25.46 4.43 4.26
N ASP A 770 24.90 3.26 3.93
CA ASP A 770 25.66 2.05 3.62
C ASP A 770 26.56 2.22 2.39
N ASP A 771 26.11 2.96 1.36
CA ASP A 771 26.95 3.25 0.18
C ASP A 771 27.90 4.44 0.41
N SER A 772 27.67 5.25 1.44
CA SER A 772 28.53 6.35 1.89
C SER A 772 28.95 7.33 0.76
N PRO A 773 28.02 7.97 0.03
CA PRO A 773 28.35 8.98 -0.98
C PRO A 773 28.85 10.31 -0.39
N TRP A 774 28.71 10.49 0.92
CA TRP A 774 29.12 11.68 1.65
C TRP A 774 29.77 11.32 2.99
N ILE A 775 30.65 12.19 3.47
CA ILE A 775 31.08 12.22 4.87
C ILE A 775 30.21 13.24 5.59
N LEU A 776 29.25 12.74 6.37
CA LEU A 776 28.29 13.54 7.12
C LEU A 776 29.02 14.29 8.25
N ILE A 777 28.83 15.60 8.37
CA ILE A 777 29.48 16.43 9.41
C ILE A 777 28.46 16.88 10.45
N SER A 778 27.47 17.68 10.01
CA SER A 778 26.57 18.40 10.90
C SER A 778 25.23 18.73 10.25
N ASN A 779 24.19 18.87 11.05
CA ASN A 779 22.97 19.56 10.62
C ASN A 779 23.22 21.07 10.67
N ILE A 780 22.81 21.76 9.62
CA ILE A 780 23.03 23.21 9.50
C ILE A 780 22.16 23.92 10.53
N CYS A 781 22.77 24.82 11.31
CA CYS A 781 22.07 25.71 12.22
C CYS A 781 22.33 27.15 11.82
N VAL A 782 21.29 27.97 11.82
CA VAL A 782 21.42 29.41 11.63
C VAL A 782 21.46 30.04 13.01
N SER A 783 22.62 30.62 13.32
CA SER A 783 22.80 31.42 14.53
C SER A 783 22.77 32.89 14.15
N TYR A 784 22.08 33.72 14.91
CA TYR A 784 21.88 35.12 14.59
C TYR A 784 21.71 35.98 15.83
N ALA A 785 22.00 37.26 15.69
CA ALA A 785 21.73 38.29 16.67
C ALA A 785 21.00 39.46 15.99
N PHE A 786 20.26 40.22 16.77
CA PHE A 786 19.58 41.43 16.32
C PHE A 786 19.68 42.52 17.39
N GLN A 787 19.46 43.77 17.00
CA GLN A 787 19.54 44.91 17.92
C GLN A 787 18.56 44.77 19.08
N LYS A 788 18.91 45.28 20.26
CA LYS A 788 18.11 45.09 21.48
C LYS A 788 16.68 45.65 21.38
N ASN A 789 16.49 46.70 20.57
CA ASN A 789 15.20 47.31 20.29
C ASN A 789 14.41 46.59 19.19
N VAL A 790 14.99 45.63 18.46
CA VAL A 790 14.30 44.80 17.48
C VAL A 790 13.62 43.64 18.20
N LYS A 791 12.35 43.41 17.90
CA LYS A 791 11.53 42.33 18.45
C LYS A 791 10.77 41.62 17.33
N GLY A 792 10.22 40.44 17.64
CA GLY A 792 9.40 39.66 16.68
C GLY A 792 10.18 38.91 15.60
N LEU A 793 11.49 39.11 15.49
CA LEU A 793 12.32 38.44 14.49
C LEU A 793 12.41 36.93 14.78
N LYS A 794 12.06 36.13 13.77
CA LYS A 794 12.24 34.68 13.76
C LYS A 794 12.85 34.23 12.44
N VAL A 795 13.76 33.27 12.52
CA VAL A 795 14.30 32.55 11.35
C VAL A 795 13.62 31.18 11.26
N HIS A 796 13.03 30.90 10.10
CA HIS A 796 12.32 29.67 9.79
C HIS A 796 13.29 28.47 9.65
N ALA A 797 12.81 27.24 9.84
CA ALA A 797 13.62 26.02 9.70
C ALA A 797 14.16 25.78 8.28
N LEU A 798 13.56 26.42 7.26
CA LEU A 798 14.07 26.46 5.88
C LEU A 798 15.02 27.66 5.64
N ASN A 799 15.52 28.28 6.70
CA ASN A 799 16.42 29.44 6.69
C ASN A 799 15.84 30.70 6.00
N GLN A 800 14.52 30.84 6.04
CA GLN A 800 13.82 32.05 5.61
C GLN A 800 13.69 33.04 6.77
N ILE A 801 14.00 34.31 6.54
CA ILE A 801 13.86 35.36 7.55
C ILE A 801 12.48 36.01 7.42
N LYS A 802 11.65 35.90 8.47
CA LYS A 802 10.29 36.46 8.47
C LYS A 802 10.33 37.95 8.85
N LEU A 803 10.18 38.83 7.86
CA LEU A 803 10.38 40.28 8.05
C LEU A 803 9.15 41.08 8.48
N TRP A 804 7.94 40.56 8.26
CA TRP A 804 6.71 41.36 8.44
C TRP A 804 6.15 41.37 9.87
N ASP A 805 6.60 40.47 10.74
CA ASP A 805 6.23 40.43 12.17
C ASP A 805 7.22 41.18 13.07
N ILE A 806 8.25 41.81 12.48
CA ILE A 806 9.30 42.54 13.21
C ILE A 806 8.77 43.91 13.64
N TRP A 807 9.10 44.36 14.85
CA TRP A 807 8.91 45.77 15.25
C TRP A 807 10.13 46.31 16.00
N LYS A 808 10.19 47.64 16.13
CA LYS A 808 11.24 48.34 16.88
C LYS A 808 10.63 49.12 18.06
N GLU A 809 11.25 48.99 19.23
CA GLU A 809 10.92 49.74 20.46
C GLU A 809 11.51 51.15 20.47
#